data_AF-A0A2S8P4C5-F1
#
_entry.id   AF-A0A2S8P4C5-F1
#
_cell.length_a   1.000
_cell.length_b   1.000
_cell.length_c   1.000
_cell.angle_alpha   90.00
_cell.angle_beta   90.00
_cell.angle_gamma   90.00
#
_symmetry.space_group_name_H-M   'P 1'
#
loop_
_entity.id
_entity.type
_entity.pdbx_description
1 polymer ?
#
loop_
_entity_poly.entity_id
_entity_poly.type
_entity_poly.pdbx_seq_one_letter_code
_entity_poly.pdbx_strand_id
1 'polypeptide(L)'
;MGNSSEAQYDKYVGGGKRFVGRVKELMTLERWFDHPEAPLSIFSITGMGGIGKSSLLSEMISVSRDRGATAIWMDGRSCGTTPSVFMDYLSSTLGLETLDSEGNPRPLSLLKDTSVKKRMVLAVDNYEELALLESWFMEVFVSKLPVRGILVILASRPELASAWRTHPRLHQRFVQMRLPHFTVDEITEYITVAGSLSQGMAGTITRMTDGHPLGLALAVEAADQRRNFPHTEWAELSHMISARLLLELTIPRLHPMVEVLTLVETANQELLSAVLDMIVTQEEYHMLRNMSFIRSGPDGLALHDIARVHLLRDFRQREPQRLQNMRIKIAKLLKPLHEQAGRHERRQIARKMLLLCQESMLQYRKYADVSRDSLFSPLETMRREDLPSMHRVLQQWCEYSVEPWQTASYGPFLDELADRYPEGIVLMRDKVGETVAMFITVLVHRDSSEMLLKYFPNEMYECFTPRELGSDPDQSDTHFALLAAARDDVPGYTREELVGYMSLDRLSLLGDGARAILVATNPHLKLFLQSIGFRMRRTCTRICDRYEDQADVLDLDLRSGQFGAWVMSLLDPESQESQVPAGTKEEDHAAWTEQDVRKMLGNLRSPGELHEYADRVKGVRDGIQLQLYVMDLLEGRVHGLSPQDQMLLYAAYWTHAGNPTAAAQTCSMSRATFYRHLRTALIRLARIL
;
A
#
# COMPACT_ATOMS: atom_id res chain seq x y z
N MET A 1 50.18 10.31 -6.72
CA MET A 1 49.23 9.23 -6.38
C MET A 1 47.83 9.70 -6.74
N GLY A 2 47.59 9.94 -8.03
CA GLY A 2 46.33 10.46 -8.54
C GLY A 2 45.49 9.37 -9.20
N ASN A 3 44.19 9.44 -8.97
CA ASN A 3 43.09 9.03 -9.84
C ASN A 3 43.12 7.62 -10.41
N SER A 4 42.86 6.63 -9.55
CA SER A 4 42.32 5.33 -9.98
C SER A 4 40.78 5.33 -10.08
N SER A 5 40.09 6.32 -9.50
CA SER A 5 38.63 6.47 -9.60
C SER A 5 38.21 7.06 -10.95
N GLU A 6 38.74 8.21 -11.37
CA GLU A 6 38.36 8.86 -12.63
C GLU A 6 38.56 7.98 -13.88
N ALA A 7 39.60 7.14 -13.91
CA ALA A 7 39.88 6.25 -15.04
C ALA A 7 38.87 5.09 -15.18
N GLN A 8 38.13 4.74 -14.11
CA GLN A 8 37.02 3.78 -14.18
C GLN A 8 35.68 4.43 -14.58
N TYR A 9 35.53 5.75 -14.36
CA TYR A 9 34.32 6.51 -14.71
C TYR A 9 34.14 6.65 -16.24
N ASP A 10 35.21 6.82 -17.01
CA ASP A 10 35.14 7.02 -18.47
C ASP A 10 34.61 5.79 -19.25
N LYS A 11 34.51 4.62 -18.63
CA LYS A 11 34.05 3.39 -19.29
C LYS A 11 32.55 3.35 -19.59
N TYR A 12 31.74 4.14 -18.88
CA TYR A 12 30.27 4.10 -18.96
C TYR A 12 29.67 5.22 -19.81
N VAL A 13 30.49 5.99 -20.54
CA VAL A 13 30.07 7.21 -21.27
C VAL A 13 29.88 6.98 -22.79
N GLY A 14 30.01 5.74 -23.28
CA GLY A 14 29.88 5.41 -24.70
C GLY A 14 28.46 5.11 -25.17
N GLY A 15 27.83 6.04 -25.92
CA GLY A 15 26.78 5.73 -26.89
C GLY A 15 25.31 5.74 -26.42
N GLY A 16 24.73 6.92 -26.23
CA GLY A 16 23.28 7.15 -26.46
C GLY A 16 22.29 6.83 -25.33
N LYS A 17 22.69 6.18 -24.23
CA LYS A 17 21.92 6.15 -22.97
C LYS A 17 22.88 6.34 -21.80
N ARG A 18 22.70 7.39 -21.00
CA ARG A 18 23.59 7.70 -19.88
C ARG A 18 22.97 7.20 -18.57
N PHE A 19 23.49 6.09 -18.06
CA PHE A 19 23.23 5.64 -16.69
C PHE A 19 24.14 6.43 -15.73
N VAL A 20 23.60 6.94 -14.63
CA VAL A 20 24.33 7.81 -13.69
C VAL A 20 24.18 7.30 -12.26
N GLY A 21 25.26 7.38 -11.48
CA GLY A 21 25.31 6.92 -10.10
C GLY A 21 25.38 5.40 -9.96
N ARG A 22 25.10 4.90 -8.75
CA ARG A 22 25.11 3.45 -8.42
C ARG A 22 26.45 2.75 -8.65
N VAL A 23 27.54 3.51 -8.53
CA VAL A 23 28.91 3.02 -8.74
C VAL A 23 29.24 1.87 -7.77
N LYS A 24 28.75 1.93 -6.53
CA LYS A 24 29.00 0.89 -5.52
C LYS A 24 28.38 -0.46 -5.93
N GLU A 25 27.17 -0.42 -6.46
CA GLU A 25 26.44 -1.58 -6.91
C GLU A 25 27.08 -2.17 -8.17
N LEU A 26 27.46 -1.34 -9.15
CA LEU A 26 28.19 -1.78 -10.35
C LEU A 26 29.55 -2.36 -10.00
N MET A 27 30.31 -1.77 -9.08
CA MET A 27 31.58 -2.34 -8.59
C MET A 27 31.39 -3.72 -7.95
N THR A 28 30.22 -3.99 -7.36
CA THR A 28 29.92 -5.31 -6.78
C THR A 28 29.74 -6.36 -7.88
N LEU A 29 29.08 -6.00 -8.99
CA LEU A 29 29.02 -6.82 -10.19
C LEU A 29 30.42 -7.05 -10.79
N GLU A 30 31.23 -6.00 -10.92
CA GLU A 30 32.59 -6.11 -11.45
C GLU A 30 33.44 -7.05 -10.62
N ARG A 31 33.39 -6.94 -9.28
CA ARG A 31 34.10 -7.86 -8.38
C ARG A 31 33.70 -9.32 -8.57
N TRP A 32 32.42 -9.59 -8.84
CA TRP A 32 31.98 -10.96 -9.16
C TRP A 32 32.59 -11.45 -10.48
N PHE A 33 32.65 -10.58 -11.49
CA PHE A 33 33.33 -10.91 -12.75
C PHE A 33 34.85 -11.09 -12.58
N ASP A 34 35.50 -10.29 -11.75
CA ASP A 34 36.95 -10.40 -11.56
C ASP A 34 37.33 -11.56 -10.62
N HIS A 35 36.35 -12.17 -9.95
CA HIS A 35 36.57 -13.32 -9.07
C HIS A 35 36.98 -14.57 -9.87
N PRO A 36 38.17 -15.18 -9.61
CA PRO A 36 38.67 -16.31 -10.39
C PRO A 36 37.76 -17.54 -10.39
N GLU A 37 37.06 -17.79 -9.27
CA GLU A 37 36.14 -18.93 -9.19
C GLU A 37 34.72 -18.64 -9.66
N ALA A 38 34.35 -17.36 -9.85
CA ALA A 38 32.98 -16.91 -10.12
C ALA A 38 31.91 -17.73 -9.36
N PRO A 39 31.92 -17.75 -8.02
CA PRO A 39 31.01 -18.60 -7.25
C PRO A 39 29.55 -18.26 -7.56
N LEU A 40 28.65 -19.23 -7.37
CA LEU A 40 27.22 -18.95 -7.35
C LEU A 40 26.97 -17.81 -6.34
N SER A 41 26.40 -16.70 -6.81
CA SER A 41 26.08 -15.55 -5.97
C SER A 41 24.66 -15.09 -6.22
N ILE A 42 24.02 -14.56 -5.18
CA ILE A 42 22.66 -14.03 -5.21
C ILE A 42 22.73 -12.59 -4.78
N PHE A 43 22.44 -11.67 -5.69
CA PHE A 43 22.37 -10.25 -5.46
C PHE A 43 20.93 -9.86 -5.19
N SER A 44 20.64 -9.32 -4.01
CA SER A 44 19.33 -8.79 -3.65
C SER A 44 19.33 -7.28 -3.81
N ILE A 45 18.63 -6.75 -4.80
CA ILE A 45 18.50 -5.32 -5.05
C ILE A 45 17.14 -4.85 -4.57
N THR A 46 17.12 -4.14 -3.45
CA THR A 46 15.87 -3.77 -2.77
C THR A 46 15.72 -2.26 -2.68
N GLY A 47 14.49 -1.76 -2.76
CA GLY A 47 14.23 -0.34 -2.58
C GLY A 47 12.86 0.09 -3.09
N MET A 48 12.44 1.31 -2.77
CA MET A 48 11.10 1.80 -3.08
C MET A 48 10.82 1.84 -4.60
N GLY A 49 9.54 1.97 -4.98
CA GLY A 49 9.17 2.19 -6.38
C GLY A 49 9.84 3.46 -6.92
N GLY A 50 10.37 3.43 -8.15
CA GLY A 50 11.01 4.60 -8.75
C GLY A 50 12.45 4.93 -8.27
N ILE A 51 13.03 4.11 -7.38
CA ILE A 51 14.42 4.30 -6.90
C ILE A 51 15.51 3.90 -7.92
N GLY A 52 15.11 3.40 -9.10
CA GLY A 52 16.03 3.00 -10.17
C GLY A 52 16.49 1.54 -10.15
N LYS A 53 15.78 0.63 -9.47
CA LYS A 53 16.10 -0.83 -9.47
C LYS A 53 16.16 -1.41 -10.89
N SER A 54 15.08 -1.27 -11.67
CA SER A 54 15.02 -1.78 -13.04
C SER A 54 16.07 -1.12 -13.95
N SER A 55 16.35 0.17 -13.74
CA SER A 55 17.44 0.86 -14.45
C SER A 55 18.80 0.26 -14.13
N LEU A 56 19.09 0.00 -12.84
CA LEU A 56 20.33 -0.66 -12.41
C LEU A 56 20.41 -2.10 -12.93
N LEU A 57 19.31 -2.85 -12.91
CA LEU A 57 19.26 -4.21 -13.50
C LEU A 57 19.59 -4.16 -15.00
N SER A 58 19.04 -3.20 -15.74
CA SER A 58 19.32 -3.04 -17.17
C SER A 58 20.79 -2.75 -17.41
N GLU A 59 21.39 -1.88 -16.59
CA GLU A 59 22.80 -1.56 -16.70
C GLU A 59 23.66 -2.78 -16.35
N MET A 60 23.35 -3.48 -15.26
CA MET A 60 24.04 -4.71 -14.86
C MET A 60 23.96 -5.80 -15.93
N ILE A 61 22.82 -5.97 -16.60
CA ILE A 61 22.65 -6.89 -17.73
C ILE A 61 23.51 -6.45 -18.92
N SER A 62 23.53 -5.16 -19.25
CA SER A 62 24.38 -4.62 -20.33
C SER A 62 25.86 -4.88 -20.05
N VAL A 63 26.35 -4.49 -18.87
CA VAL A 63 27.73 -4.73 -18.42
C VAL A 63 28.08 -6.21 -18.42
N SER A 64 27.13 -7.08 -18.03
CA SER A 64 27.33 -8.53 -18.03
C SER A 64 27.52 -9.07 -19.45
N ARG A 65 26.76 -8.58 -20.42
CA ARG A 65 26.89 -8.94 -21.84
C ARG A 65 28.22 -8.46 -22.41
N ASP A 66 28.63 -7.23 -22.09
CA ASP A 66 29.93 -6.68 -22.52
C ASP A 66 31.12 -7.48 -21.96
N ARG A 67 30.94 -8.08 -20.77
CA ARG A 67 31.89 -9.03 -20.16
C ARG A 67 31.77 -10.46 -20.72
N GLY A 68 30.92 -10.69 -21.71
CA GLY A 68 30.76 -11.97 -22.42
C GLY A 68 29.89 -13.02 -21.70
N ALA A 69 29.07 -12.62 -20.72
CA ALA A 69 28.13 -13.53 -20.07
C ALA A 69 26.79 -13.62 -20.83
N THR A 70 26.14 -14.78 -20.74
CA THR A 70 24.73 -14.92 -21.11
C THR A 70 23.89 -14.24 -20.01
N ALA A 71 23.19 -13.16 -20.33
CA ALA A 71 22.47 -12.36 -19.35
C ALA A 71 20.97 -12.36 -19.67
N ILE A 72 20.17 -12.82 -18.72
CA ILE A 72 18.74 -13.09 -18.89
C ILE A 72 17.96 -12.17 -17.96
N TRP A 73 16.92 -11.52 -18.48
CA TRP A 73 15.97 -10.75 -17.70
C TRP A 73 14.63 -11.49 -17.63
N MET A 74 14.12 -11.70 -16.42
CA MET A 74 12.77 -12.20 -16.16
C MET A 74 11.96 -11.18 -15.34
N ASP A 75 10.68 -11.00 -15.68
CA ASP A 75 9.74 -10.24 -14.84
C ASP A 75 8.93 -11.21 -13.95
N GLY A 76 9.04 -11.05 -12.63
CA GLY A 76 8.34 -11.85 -11.62
C GLY A 76 6.83 -11.89 -11.80
N ARG A 77 6.22 -10.83 -12.33
CA ARG A 77 4.78 -10.79 -12.65
C ARG A 77 4.38 -11.80 -13.73
N SER A 78 5.31 -12.09 -14.64
CA SER A 78 5.10 -12.97 -15.78
C SER A 78 5.41 -14.43 -15.48
N CYS A 79 6.06 -14.70 -14.35
CA CYS A 79 6.56 -16.03 -14.01
C CYS A 79 5.46 -17.00 -13.53
N GLY A 80 4.25 -16.49 -13.25
CA GLY A 80 3.15 -17.28 -12.66
C GLY A 80 3.43 -17.72 -11.22
N THR A 81 2.46 -18.43 -10.62
CA THR A 81 2.52 -18.87 -9.20
C THR A 81 2.84 -20.35 -9.03
N THR A 82 3.20 -21.07 -10.10
CA THR A 82 3.57 -22.50 -10.05
C THR A 82 4.97 -22.76 -10.62
N PRO A 83 5.69 -23.77 -10.13
CA PRO A 83 7.01 -24.14 -10.65
C PRO A 83 7.07 -24.40 -12.17
N SER A 84 6.03 -24.99 -12.74
CA SER A 84 5.97 -25.31 -14.17
C SER A 84 5.92 -24.04 -15.01
N VAL A 85 5.07 -23.07 -14.66
CA VAL A 85 4.93 -21.80 -15.39
C VAL A 85 6.23 -20.98 -15.29
N PHE A 86 6.89 -20.98 -14.13
CA PHE A 86 8.20 -20.34 -13.97
C PHE A 86 9.23 -20.95 -14.93
N MET A 87 9.28 -22.28 -15.01
CA MET A 87 10.23 -22.99 -15.88
C MET A 87 9.93 -22.78 -17.36
N ASP A 88 8.65 -22.71 -17.76
CA ASP A 88 8.24 -22.44 -19.13
C ASP A 88 8.62 -21.02 -19.56
N TYR A 89 8.43 -20.03 -18.67
CA TYR A 89 8.85 -18.66 -18.91
C TYR A 89 10.38 -18.55 -19.03
N LEU A 90 11.13 -19.15 -18.09
CA LEU A 90 12.59 -19.23 -18.16
C LEU A 90 13.09 -19.87 -19.47
N SER A 91 12.45 -20.95 -19.91
CA SER A 91 12.78 -21.64 -21.18
C SER A 91 12.60 -20.71 -22.38
N SER A 92 11.48 -19.99 -22.40
CA SER A 92 11.13 -19.09 -23.48
C SER A 92 12.11 -17.92 -23.56
N THR A 93 12.45 -17.31 -22.42
CA THR A 93 13.42 -16.20 -22.37
C THR A 93 14.83 -16.67 -22.75
N LEU A 94 15.25 -17.85 -22.27
CA LEU A 94 16.53 -18.45 -22.65
C LEU A 94 16.63 -18.68 -24.16
N GLY A 95 15.59 -19.24 -24.79
CA GLY A 95 15.59 -19.51 -26.22
C GLY A 95 15.69 -18.24 -27.08
N LEU A 96 15.10 -17.13 -26.63
CA LEU A 96 15.23 -15.83 -27.28
C LEU A 96 16.64 -15.25 -27.16
N GLU A 97 17.29 -15.41 -26.00
CA GLU A 97 18.64 -14.88 -25.75
C GLU A 97 19.74 -15.71 -26.43
N THR A 98 19.57 -17.03 -26.59
CA THR A 98 20.59 -17.88 -27.22
C THR A 98 20.48 -18.00 -28.74
N LEU A 99 19.40 -17.49 -29.36
CA LEU A 99 19.16 -17.52 -30.83
C LEU A 99 19.36 -18.91 -31.47
N ASP A 100 19.12 -20.00 -30.73
CA ASP A 100 19.17 -21.35 -31.29
C ASP A 100 17.88 -21.62 -32.06
N SER A 101 17.97 -21.56 -33.38
CA SER A 101 16.83 -21.66 -34.30
C SER A 101 16.31 -23.09 -34.52
N GLU A 102 16.83 -24.11 -33.82
CA GLU A 102 16.52 -25.53 -34.09
C GLU A 102 16.20 -26.43 -32.88
N GLY A 103 15.92 -25.89 -31.69
CA GLY A 103 15.48 -26.78 -30.61
C GLY A 103 14.87 -26.06 -29.43
N ASN A 104 13.80 -26.65 -28.86
CA ASN A 104 13.20 -26.23 -27.60
C ASN A 104 14.27 -26.36 -26.48
N PRO A 105 14.94 -25.27 -26.06
CA PRO A 105 16.12 -25.39 -25.22
C PRO A 105 15.68 -25.83 -23.84
N ARG A 106 16.26 -26.91 -23.31
CA ARG A 106 16.00 -27.35 -21.93
C ARG A 106 16.78 -26.42 -20.99
N PRO A 107 16.14 -25.57 -20.15
CA PRO A 107 16.84 -24.57 -19.34
C PRO A 107 17.93 -25.16 -18.46
N LEU A 108 17.63 -26.32 -17.90
CA LEU A 108 18.49 -27.01 -16.95
C LEU A 108 19.77 -27.58 -17.59
N SER A 109 19.83 -27.79 -18.91
CA SER A 109 21.09 -28.19 -19.56
C SER A 109 22.01 -27.00 -19.79
N LEU A 110 21.46 -25.87 -20.26
CA LEU A 110 22.24 -24.62 -20.41
C LEU A 110 22.75 -24.09 -19.07
N LEU A 111 21.91 -24.17 -18.03
CA LEU A 111 22.30 -23.87 -16.66
C LEU A 111 23.34 -24.85 -16.10
N LYS A 112 23.48 -26.06 -16.63
CA LYS A 112 24.52 -27.02 -16.20
C LYS A 112 25.84 -26.84 -16.93
N ASP A 113 25.80 -26.33 -18.16
CA ASP A 113 26.99 -26.08 -18.99
C ASP A 113 27.72 -24.78 -18.60
N THR A 114 27.17 -24.03 -17.64
CA THR A 114 27.76 -22.81 -17.10
C THR A 114 29.06 -23.12 -16.35
N SER A 115 30.06 -22.25 -16.51
CA SER A 115 31.37 -22.42 -15.90
C SER A 115 32.05 -21.07 -15.66
N VAL A 116 33.24 -21.08 -15.08
CA VAL A 116 34.07 -19.87 -14.91
C VAL A 116 34.31 -19.15 -16.24
N LYS A 117 34.40 -19.88 -17.36
CA LYS A 117 34.63 -19.34 -18.71
C LYS A 117 33.35 -19.02 -19.49
N LYS A 118 32.22 -19.63 -19.10
CA LYS A 118 30.90 -19.43 -19.71
C LYS A 118 29.94 -19.02 -18.62
N ARG A 119 29.94 -17.74 -18.28
CA ARG A 119 29.19 -17.22 -17.14
C ARG A 119 27.76 -16.85 -17.53
N MET A 120 26.84 -16.97 -16.58
CA MET A 120 25.45 -16.62 -16.75
C MET A 120 25.00 -15.66 -15.66
N VAL A 121 24.20 -14.68 -16.04
CA VAL A 121 23.52 -13.75 -15.13
C VAL A 121 22.03 -13.89 -15.32
N LEU A 122 21.31 -14.26 -14.26
CA LEU A 122 19.85 -14.37 -14.24
C LEU A 122 19.29 -13.24 -13.37
N ALA A 123 18.73 -12.22 -14.00
CA ALA A 123 18.05 -11.13 -13.31
C ALA A 123 16.54 -11.36 -13.27
N VAL A 124 15.94 -11.29 -12.09
CA VAL A 124 14.50 -11.34 -11.87
C VAL A 124 14.06 -9.99 -11.29
N ASP A 125 13.34 -9.20 -12.07
CA ASP A 125 12.69 -7.97 -11.60
C ASP A 125 11.32 -8.29 -10.97
N ASN A 126 10.81 -7.41 -10.10
CA ASN A 126 9.55 -7.62 -9.36
C ASN A 126 9.47 -8.98 -8.66
N TYR A 127 10.56 -9.41 -8.03
CA TYR A 127 10.64 -10.72 -7.36
C TYR A 127 9.57 -10.88 -6.25
N GLU A 128 9.05 -9.80 -5.67
CA GLU A 128 7.96 -9.87 -4.68
C GLU A 128 6.73 -10.67 -5.14
N GLU A 129 6.48 -10.74 -6.43
CA GLU A 129 5.36 -11.48 -7.01
C GLU A 129 5.56 -13.01 -6.95
N LEU A 130 6.79 -13.46 -6.70
CA LEU A 130 7.14 -14.87 -6.54
C LEU A 130 7.06 -15.37 -5.10
N ALA A 131 6.47 -14.61 -4.18
CA ALA A 131 6.40 -14.97 -2.75
C ALA A 131 5.88 -16.41 -2.50
N LEU A 132 4.87 -16.85 -3.26
CA LEU A 132 4.32 -18.22 -3.15
C LEU A 132 5.28 -19.31 -3.65
N LEU A 133 6.23 -18.95 -4.51
CA LEU A 133 7.24 -19.85 -5.07
C LEU A 133 8.61 -19.72 -4.38
N GLU A 134 8.77 -18.80 -3.43
CA GLU A 134 10.08 -18.46 -2.84
C GLU A 134 10.76 -19.69 -2.23
N SER A 135 10.02 -20.51 -1.48
CA SER A 135 10.57 -21.76 -0.91
C SER A 135 11.03 -22.75 -1.98
N TRP A 136 10.25 -22.93 -3.06
CA TRP A 136 10.64 -23.78 -4.18
C TRP A 136 11.84 -23.20 -4.93
N PHE A 137 11.86 -21.88 -5.15
CA PHE A 137 12.92 -21.18 -5.85
C PHE A 137 14.25 -21.37 -5.12
N MET A 138 14.27 -21.20 -3.80
CA MET A 138 15.46 -21.42 -2.98
C MET A 138 15.87 -22.89 -2.91
N GLU A 139 14.97 -23.76 -2.46
CA GLU A 139 15.30 -25.13 -2.07
C GLU A 139 15.45 -26.07 -3.27
N VAL A 140 14.76 -25.79 -4.37
CA VAL A 140 14.73 -26.68 -5.54
C VAL A 140 15.44 -26.07 -6.73
N PHE A 141 15.13 -24.83 -7.11
CA PHE A 141 15.71 -24.22 -8.31
C PHE A 141 17.16 -23.81 -8.09
N VAL A 142 17.43 -22.92 -7.12
CA VAL A 142 18.78 -22.42 -6.81
C VAL A 142 19.70 -23.55 -6.38
N SER A 143 19.21 -24.51 -5.59
CA SER A 143 19.99 -25.69 -5.17
C SER A 143 20.43 -26.61 -6.32
N LYS A 144 19.79 -26.53 -7.49
CA LYS A 144 20.18 -27.29 -8.70
C LYS A 144 21.14 -26.52 -9.61
N LEU A 145 21.41 -25.24 -9.34
CA LEU A 145 22.35 -24.44 -10.11
C LEU A 145 23.79 -24.87 -9.82
N PRO A 146 24.69 -24.87 -10.82
CA PRO A 146 26.12 -24.99 -10.60
C PRO A 146 26.63 -24.04 -9.51
N VAL A 147 27.60 -24.55 -8.75
CA VAL A 147 28.25 -23.79 -7.67
C VAL A 147 29.17 -22.67 -8.17
N ARG A 148 29.42 -22.60 -9.48
CA ARG A 148 30.30 -21.64 -10.15
C ARG A 148 29.71 -21.20 -11.50
N GLY A 149 30.03 -19.99 -11.93
CA GLY A 149 29.66 -19.41 -13.21
C GLY A 149 28.29 -18.74 -13.25
N ILE A 150 27.53 -18.71 -12.16
CA ILE A 150 26.16 -18.19 -12.14
C ILE A 150 26.01 -17.05 -11.14
N LEU A 151 25.41 -15.95 -11.59
CA LEU A 151 24.94 -14.86 -10.76
C LEU A 151 23.41 -14.78 -10.88
N VAL A 152 22.71 -14.78 -9.75
CA VAL A 152 21.26 -14.50 -9.69
C VAL A 152 21.07 -13.11 -9.11
N ILE A 153 20.34 -12.24 -9.80
CA ILE A 153 20.02 -10.89 -9.33
C ILE A 153 18.51 -10.84 -9.09
N LEU A 154 18.08 -10.55 -7.86
CA LEU A 154 16.68 -10.46 -7.46
C LEU A 154 16.38 -9.01 -7.12
N ALA A 155 15.61 -8.33 -7.96
CA ALA A 155 15.10 -7.00 -7.66
C ALA A 155 13.71 -7.08 -7.06
N SER A 156 13.54 -6.46 -5.90
CA SER A 156 12.26 -6.39 -5.23
C SER A 156 12.02 -5.03 -4.58
N ARG A 157 10.75 -4.68 -4.38
CA ARG A 157 10.41 -3.51 -3.52
C ARG A 157 10.67 -3.80 -2.05
N PRO A 158 10.03 -4.83 -1.45
CA PRO A 158 10.36 -5.24 -0.11
C PRO A 158 11.73 -5.91 -0.08
N GLU A 159 12.28 -6.05 1.11
CA GLU A 159 13.39 -6.96 1.29
C GLU A 159 12.95 -8.40 1.08
N LEU A 160 13.86 -9.22 0.56
CA LEU A 160 13.64 -10.66 0.47
C LEU A 160 13.47 -11.25 1.87
N ALA A 161 12.76 -12.38 1.95
CA ALA A 161 12.51 -13.06 3.21
C ALA A 161 13.82 -13.36 3.98
N SER A 162 13.77 -13.34 5.32
CA SER A 162 14.94 -13.65 6.15
C SER A 162 15.49 -15.04 5.88
N ALA A 163 14.67 -15.96 5.35
CA ALA A 163 15.08 -17.28 4.88
C ALA A 163 16.33 -17.19 4.00
N TRP A 164 16.48 -16.20 3.12
CA TRP A 164 17.69 -16.00 2.31
C TRP A 164 18.95 -15.77 3.14
N ARG A 165 18.83 -15.03 4.25
CA ARG A 165 19.94 -14.71 5.16
C ARG A 165 20.20 -15.81 6.17
N THR A 166 19.21 -16.63 6.52
CA THR A 166 19.39 -17.72 7.48
C THR A 166 19.62 -19.06 6.80
N HIS A 167 19.48 -19.14 5.48
CA HIS A 167 19.63 -20.39 4.73
C HIS A 167 21.05 -20.95 4.87
N PRO A 168 21.22 -22.20 5.36
CA PRO A 168 22.52 -22.77 5.72
C PRO A 168 23.57 -22.76 4.59
N ARG A 169 23.12 -22.83 3.33
CA ARG A 169 24.00 -22.89 2.15
C ARG A 169 24.05 -21.62 1.31
N LEU A 170 23.05 -20.75 1.42
CA LEU A 170 22.88 -19.60 0.52
C LEU A 170 23.29 -18.30 1.18
N HIS A 171 23.27 -18.22 2.52
CA HIS A 171 23.65 -17.02 3.26
C HIS A 171 25.02 -16.48 2.85
N GLN A 172 26.05 -17.34 2.75
CA GLN A 172 27.42 -16.93 2.38
C GLN A 172 27.54 -16.46 0.92
N ARG A 173 26.53 -16.73 0.09
CA ARG A 173 26.45 -16.36 -1.33
C ARG A 173 25.50 -15.19 -1.57
N PHE A 174 24.83 -14.72 -0.52
CA PHE A 174 23.81 -13.69 -0.58
C PHE A 174 24.42 -12.31 -0.33
N VAL A 175 24.30 -11.42 -1.31
CA VAL A 175 24.79 -10.05 -1.25
C VAL A 175 23.59 -9.11 -1.32
N GLN A 176 23.33 -8.40 -0.24
CA GLN A 176 22.23 -7.45 -0.17
C GLN A 176 22.69 -6.04 -0.58
N MET A 177 21.95 -5.44 -1.52
CA MET A 177 22.12 -4.09 -2.03
C MET A 177 20.81 -3.32 -1.85
N ARG A 178 20.71 -2.57 -0.74
CA ARG A 178 19.60 -1.65 -0.51
C ARG A 178 19.89 -0.36 -1.26
N LEU A 179 19.06 0.01 -2.22
CA LEU A 179 19.24 1.25 -2.99
C LEU A 179 18.77 2.46 -2.17
N PRO A 180 19.66 3.38 -1.77
CA PRO A 180 19.27 4.65 -1.18
C PRO A 180 18.74 5.62 -2.23
N HIS A 181 18.20 6.75 -1.78
CA HIS A 181 18.11 7.96 -2.60
C HIS A 181 19.49 8.35 -3.13
N PHE A 182 19.54 9.04 -4.25
CA PHE A 182 20.78 9.60 -4.78
C PHE A 182 21.40 10.57 -3.79
N THR A 183 22.73 10.51 -3.69
CA THR A 183 23.50 11.48 -2.93
C THR A 183 23.50 12.84 -3.65
N VAL A 184 23.89 13.90 -2.95
CA VAL A 184 24.05 15.23 -3.54
C VAL A 184 25.00 15.20 -4.75
N ASP A 185 26.05 14.38 -4.66
CA ASP A 185 27.02 14.19 -5.75
C ASP A 185 26.36 13.50 -6.96
N GLU A 186 25.62 12.41 -6.74
CA GLU A 186 24.90 11.69 -7.80
C GLU A 186 23.81 12.56 -8.45
N ILE A 187 23.12 13.41 -7.67
CA ILE A 187 22.14 14.37 -8.19
C ILE A 187 22.83 15.41 -9.07
N THR A 188 23.95 15.96 -8.61
CA THR A 188 24.72 16.97 -9.35
C THR A 188 25.29 16.38 -10.64
N GLU A 189 25.81 15.16 -10.57
CA GLU A 189 26.27 14.40 -11.73
C GLU A 189 25.13 14.18 -12.71
N TYR A 190 23.97 13.70 -12.25
CA TYR A 190 22.79 13.48 -13.09
C TYR A 190 22.34 14.76 -13.80
N ILE A 191 22.25 15.87 -13.08
CA ILE A 191 21.86 17.17 -13.65
C ILE A 191 22.86 17.60 -14.72
N THR A 192 24.16 17.50 -14.43
CA THR A 192 25.24 17.90 -15.35
C THR A 192 25.22 17.06 -16.62
N VAL A 193 24.94 15.76 -16.48
CA VAL A 193 24.91 14.79 -17.57
C VAL A 193 23.65 14.93 -18.43
N ALA A 194 22.51 15.25 -17.82
CA ALA A 194 21.21 15.34 -18.48
C ALA A 194 20.97 16.68 -19.20
N GLY A 195 21.59 17.80 -18.78
CA GLY A 195 21.46 19.08 -19.47
C GLY A 195 22.13 20.28 -18.78
N SER A 196 22.12 21.44 -19.42
CA SER A 196 22.70 22.68 -18.86
C SER A 196 21.65 23.51 -18.12
N LEU A 197 21.31 23.11 -16.89
CA LEU A 197 20.42 23.87 -16.01
C LEU A 197 21.17 25.01 -15.29
N SER A 198 20.48 26.11 -14.98
CA SER A 198 21.05 27.19 -14.16
C SER A 198 21.25 26.73 -12.72
N GLN A 199 22.26 27.27 -12.03
CA GLN A 199 22.59 26.93 -10.63
C GLN A 199 21.38 27.08 -9.67
N GLY A 200 20.54 28.10 -9.89
CA GLY A 200 19.31 28.30 -9.10
C GLY A 200 18.27 27.20 -9.33
N MET A 201 18.10 26.73 -10.57
CA MET A 201 17.17 25.65 -10.92
C MET A 201 17.68 24.29 -10.43
N ALA A 202 18.99 24.02 -10.58
CA ALA A 202 19.62 22.80 -10.09
C ALA A 202 19.48 22.66 -8.57
N GLY A 203 19.73 23.74 -7.80
CA GLY A 203 19.52 23.74 -6.35
C GLY A 203 18.05 23.56 -5.95
N THR A 204 17.13 24.05 -6.76
CA THR A 204 15.69 23.90 -6.55
C THR A 204 15.24 22.45 -6.79
N ILE A 205 15.62 21.85 -7.92
CA ILE A 205 15.37 20.44 -8.25
C ILE A 205 16.00 19.50 -7.21
N THR A 206 17.22 19.79 -6.76
CA THR A 206 17.91 19.00 -5.73
C THR A 206 17.11 18.99 -4.42
N ARG A 207 16.69 20.18 -3.94
CA ARG A 207 15.85 20.29 -2.73
C ARG A 207 14.46 19.68 -2.90
N MET A 208 13.89 19.76 -4.11
CA MET A 208 12.53 19.29 -4.40
C MET A 208 12.40 17.78 -4.55
N THR A 209 13.45 17.12 -5.07
CA THR A 209 13.40 15.69 -5.40
C THR A 209 13.89 14.84 -4.24
N ASP A 210 14.56 15.43 -3.25
CA ASP A 210 15.13 14.76 -2.06
C ASP A 210 15.98 13.53 -2.44
N GLY A 211 16.63 13.59 -3.60
CA GLY A 211 17.42 12.50 -4.16
C GLY A 211 16.60 11.33 -4.73
N HIS A 212 15.28 11.45 -4.91
CA HIS A 212 14.47 10.43 -5.56
C HIS A 212 14.79 10.32 -7.06
N PRO A 213 15.42 9.23 -7.56
CA PRO A 213 15.97 9.18 -8.92
C PRO A 213 14.95 9.41 -10.03
N LEU A 214 13.76 8.81 -9.94
CA LEU A 214 12.71 9.05 -10.92
C LEU A 214 12.10 10.45 -10.81
N GLY A 215 12.05 11.01 -9.60
CA GLY A 215 11.59 12.40 -9.42
C GLY A 215 12.60 13.39 -10.01
N LEU A 216 13.89 13.12 -9.83
CA LEU A 216 14.99 13.86 -10.43
C LEU A 216 14.97 13.78 -11.95
N ALA A 217 14.81 12.57 -12.51
CA ALA A 217 14.72 12.38 -13.95
C ALA A 217 13.60 13.22 -14.57
N LEU A 218 12.41 13.14 -13.99
CA LEU A 218 11.24 13.90 -14.45
C LEU A 218 11.41 15.42 -14.29
N ALA A 219 12.00 15.87 -13.17
CA ALA A 219 12.20 17.29 -12.89
C ALA A 219 13.28 17.92 -13.79
N VAL A 220 14.37 17.22 -14.04
CA VAL A 220 15.45 17.70 -14.93
C VAL A 220 14.97 17.77 -16.37
N GLU A 221 14.25 16.74 -16.83
CA GLU A 221 13.68 16.72 -18.18
C GLU A 221 12.63 17.84 -18.37
N ALA A 222 11.81 18.11 -17.35
CA ALA A 222 10.86 19.21 -17.37
C ALA A 222 11.54 20.59 -17.43
N ALA A 223 12.65 20.76 -16.72
CA ALA A 223 13.39 22.02 -16.66
C ALA A 223 14.17 22.34 -17.95
N ASP A 224 14.67 21.32 -18.66
CA ASP A 224 15.42 21.49 -19.91
C ASP A 224 14.54 22.09 -21.04
N GLN A 225 13.23 21.82 -21.04
CA GLN A 225 12.31 22.28 -22.08
C GLN A 225 11.67 23.67 -21.83
N ARG A 226 11.76 24.26 -20.63
CA ARG A 226 11.12 25.55 -20.30
C ARG A 226 12.02 26.45 -19.44
N ARG A 227 12.67 27.43 -20.09
CA ARG A 227 13.68 28.34 -19.50
C ARG A 227 13.22 29.32 -18.41
N ASN A 228 11.98 29.31 -17.91
CA ASN A 228 11.54 30.23 -16.84
C ASN A 228 10.35 29.65 -16.05
N PHE A 229 10.53 29.38 -14.75
CA PHE A 229 9.45 29.05 -13.80
C PHE A 229 9.59 29.86 -12.50
N PRO A 230 8.50 30.41 -11.92
CA PRO A 230 8.51 31.10 -10.63
C PRO A 230 8.45 30.14 -9.41
N HIS A 231 8.70 30.69 -8.22
CA HIS A 231 9.11 30.01 -6.97
C HIS A 231 7.99 29.59 -5.96
N THR A 232 6.76 29.27 -6.37
CA THR A 232 5.69 28.92 -5.39
C THR A 232 5.62 27.43 -5.02
N GLU A 233 5.39 27.17 -3.73
CA GLU A 233 5.77 25.95 -3.00
C GLU A 233 4.78 24.76 -3.08
N TRP A 234 5.35 23.54 -3.10
CA TRP A 234 4.80 22.20 -2.76
C TRP A 234 3.54 21.65 -3.45
N ALA A 235 2.48 22.42 -3.68
CA ALA A 235 1.32 21.96 -4.47
C ALA A 235 1.67 21.79 -5.96
N GLU A 236 2.72 22.46 -6.41
CA GLU A 236 3.14 22.49 -7.80
C GLU A 236 3.89 21.21 -8.23
N LEU A 237 4.47 20.37 -7.36
CA LEU A 237 5.25 19.19 -7.78
C LEU A 237 4.41 18.06 -8.38
N SER A 238 3.27 17.73 -7.75
CA SER A 238 2.34 16.76 -8.34
C SER A 238 1.74 17.30 -9.63
N HIS A 239 1.42 18.59 -9.68
CA HIS A 239 0.93 19.22 -10.90
C HIS A 239 2.02 19.37 -11.97
N MET A 240 3.30 19.51 -11.63
CA MET A 240 4.42 19.59 -12.59
C MET A 240 4.77 18.22 -13.15
N ILE A 241 4.81 17.18 -12.31
CA ILE A 241 4.99 15.80 -12.76
C ILE A 241 3.78 15.37 -13.58
N SER A 242 2.55 15.58 -13.10
CA SER A 242 1.34 15.30 -13.88
C SER A 242 1.29 16.12 -15.16
N ALA A 243 1.48 17.44 -15.13
CA ALA A 243 1.52 18.26 -16.34
C ALA A 243 2.61 17.80 -17.31
N ARG A 244 3.75 17.31 -16.83
CA ARG A 244 4.83 16.76 -17.69
C ARG A 244 4.44 15.42 -18.31
N LEU A 245 3.91 14.48 -17.53
CA LEU A 245 3.39 13.21 -18.03
C LEU A 245 2.26 13.44 -19.04
N LEU A 246 1.41 14.45 -18.78
CA LEU A 246 0.36 14.90 -19.68
C LEU A 246 0.89 15.68 -20.91
N LEU A 247 2.12 16.21 -20.90
CA LEU A 247 2.74 16.85 -22.06
C LEU A 247 3.25 15.83 -23.10
N GLU A 248 3.65 14.64 -22.67
CA GLU A 248 3.88 13.51 -23.60
C GLU A 248 2.58 13.05 -24.28
N LEU A 249 1.44 13.29 -23.62
CA LEU A 249 0.10 13.11 -24.22
C LEU A 249 -0.22 14.25 -25.18
N THR A 250 0.48 14.27 -26.31
CA THR A 250 0.21 15.20 -27.41
C THR A 250 -1.17 14.99 -28.05
N ILE A 251 -1.79 13.83 -27.82
CA ILE A 251 -3.11 13.45 -28.33
C ILE A 251 -4.11 13.40 -27.17
N PRO A 252 -5.09 14.33 -27.13
CA PRO A 252 -6.11 14.38 -26.07
C PRO A 252 -6.90 13.07 -25.90
N ARG A 253 -7.04 12.29 -26.97
CA ARG A 253 -7.76 11.01 -26.98
C ARG A 253 -7.08 9.91 -26.16
N LEU A 254 -5.78 10.01 -25.87
CA LEU A 254 -5.05 9.04 -25.05
C LEU A 254 -5.21 9.30 -23.54
N HIS A 255 -5.65 10.50 -23.16
CA HIS A 255 -5.79 10.92 -21.76
C HIS A 255 -6.71 10.00 -20.93
N PRO A 256 -7.92 9.63 -21.40
CA PRO A 256 -8.78 8.73 -20.65
C PRO A 256 -8.16 7.35 -20.44
N MET A 257 -7.32 6.88 -21.37
CA MET A 257 -6.66 5.58 -21.27
C MET A 257 -5.61 5.57 -20.16
N VAL A 258 -4.81 6.64 -20.06
CA VAL A 258 -3.87 6.84 -18.94
C VAL A 258 -4.60 6.91 -17.61
N GLU A 259 -5.75 7.58 -17.56
CA GLU A 259 -6.57 7.67 -16.34
C GLU A 259 -7.11 6.32 -15.91
N VAL A 260 -7.50 5.44 -16.84
CA VAL A 260 -7.83 4.05 -16.49
C VAL A 260 -6.64 3.35 -15.84
N LEU A 261 -5.43 3.50 -16.39
CA LEU A 261 -4.20 2.93 -15.83
C LEU A 261 -3.83 3.54 -14.46
N THR A 262 -4.45 4.65 -14.04
CA THR A 262 -4.29 5.14 -12.65
C THR A 262 -5.07 4.32 -11.63
N LEU A 263 -6.14 3.66 -12.07
CA LEU A 263 -7.08 2.90 -11.24
C LEU A 263 -6.85 1.39 -11.27
N VAL A 264 -6.17 0.88 -12.30
CA VAL A 264 -5.86 -0.55 -12.45
C VAL A 264 -4.36 -0.80 -12.50
N GLU A 265 -3.92 -1.96 -12.03
CA GLU A 265 -2.49 -2.33 -12.03
C GLU A 265 -1.96 -2.57 -13.44
N THR A 266 -2.77 -3.20 -14.30
CA THR A 266 -2.50 -3.46 -15.72
C THR A 266 -3.81 -3.35 -16.53
N ALA A 267 -3.71 -2.95 -17.80
CA ALA A 267 -4.82 -3.03 -18.75
C ALA A 267 -4.34 -3.39 -20.16
N ASN A 268 -5.01 -4.38 -20.76
CA ASN A 268 -4.89 -4.67 -22.19
C ASN A 268 -5.85 -3.78 -23.01
N GLN A 269 -5.78 -3.89 -24.33
CA GLN A 269 -6.56 -3.08 -25.26
C GLN A 269 -8.08 -3.27 -25.08
N GLU A 270 -8.51 -4.49 -24.80
CA GLU A 270 -9.91 -4.86 -24.56
C GLU A 270 -10.45 -4.21 -23.29
N LEU A 271 -9.69 -4.26 -22.18
CA LEU A 271 -10.10 -3.65 -20.92
C LEU A 271 -10.18 -2.13 -21.02
N LEU A 272 -9.19 -1.49 -21.68
CA LEU A 272 -9.24 -0.04 -21.92
C LEU A 272 -10.49 0.35 -22.73
N SER A 273 -10.82 -0.44 -23.76
CA SER A 273 -12.00 -0.19 -24.59
C SER A 273 -13.30 -0.34 -23.80
N ALA A 274 -13.41 -1.41 -23.00
CA ALA A 274 -14.57 -1.69 -22.18
C ALA A 274 -14.78 -0.63 -21.09
N VAL A 275 -13.72 -0.18 -20.42
CA VAL A 275 -13.80 0.83 -19.37
C VAL A 275 -14.13 2.21 -19.94
N LEU A 276 -13.73 2.53 -21.18
CA LEU A 276 -13.97 3.84 -21.77
C LEU A 276 -15.23 3.93 -22.66
N ASP A 277 -15.94 2.82 -22.90
CA ASP A 277 -17.03 2.74 -23.90
C ASP A 277 -16.61 3.26 -25.29
N MET A 278 -15.36 3.05 -25.66
CA MET A 278 -14.83 3.42 -26.96
C MET A 278 -13.90 2.35 -27.49
N ILE A 279 -13.80 2.23 -28.81
CA ILE A 279 -12.81 1.37 -29.44
C ILE A 279 -11.45 2.06 -29.31
N VAL A 280 -10.53 1.45 -28.55
CA VAL A 280 -9.11 1.82 -28.55
C VAL A 280 -8.46 1.14 -29.75
N THR A 281 -7.89 1.93 -30.67
CA THR A 281 -7.24 1.36 -31.86
C THR A 281 -5.89 0.72 -31.52
N GLN A 282 -5.39 -0.16 -32.38
CA GLN A 282 -4.05 -0.73 -32.21
C GLN A 282 -2.98 0.38 -32.21
N GLU A 283 -3.14 1.40 -33.05
CA GLU A 283 -2.24 2.56 -33.09
C GLU A 283 -2.21 3.30 -31.75
N GLU A 284 -3.37 3.61 -31.16
CA GLU A 284 -3.48 4.28 -29.87
C GLU A 284 -2.84 3.46 -28.74
N TYR A 285 -3.07 2.14 -28.74
CA TYR A 285 -2.46 1.22 -27.78
C TYR A 285 -0.92 1.15 -27.93
N HIS A 286 -0.42 1.15 -29.17
CA HIS A 286 1.02 1.22 -29.45
C HIS A 286 1.64 2.56 -29.07
N MET A 287 0.90 3.66 -29.20
CA MET A 287 1.37 4.98 -28.75
C MET A 287 1.51 5.03 -27.23
N LEU A 288 0.51 4.53 -26.48
CA LEU A 288 0.60 4.39 -25.02
C LEU A 288 1.81 3.55 -24.61
N ARG A 289 2.00 2.41 -25.30
CA ARG A 289 3.12 1.49 -25.04
C ARG A 289 4.49 2.16 -25.09
N ASN A 290 4.66 3.22 -25.89
CA ASN A 290 5.93 3.89 -26.10
C ASN A 290 6.14 5.12 -25.19
N MET A 291 5.21 5.43 -24.29
CA MET A 291 5.35 6.55 -23.35
C MET A 291 6.37 6.24 -22.26
N SER A 292 7.10 7.26 -21.79
CA SER A 292 8.23 7.08 -20.86
C SER A 292 7.81 6.57 -19.49
N PHE A 293 6.53 6.77 -19.13
CA PHE A 293 5.95 6.42 -17.85
C PHE A 293 5.01 5.21 -17.91
N ILE A 294 4.93 4.54 -19.06
CA ILE A 294 4.17 3.30 -19.25
C ILE A 294 5.12 2.10 -19.38
N ARG A 295 4.80 1.03 -18.65
CA ARG A 295 5.46 -0.27 -18.70
C ARG A 295 4.60 -1.24 -19.52
N SER A 296 5.25 -2.12 -20.28
CA SER A 296 4.61 -3.26 -20.93
C SER A 296 4.88 -4.53 -20.14
N GLY A 297 3.83 -5.31 -19.86
CA GLY A 297 3.93 -6.65 -19.28
C GLY A 297 3.07 -7.65 -20.08
N PRO A 298 3.06 -8.93 -19.68
CA PRO A 298 2.25 -9.97 -20.33
C PRO A 298 0.74 -9.68 -20.23
N ASP A 299 0.32 -9.04 -19.13
CA ASP A 299 -1.08 -8.73 -18.84
C ASP A 299 -1.53 -7.34 -19.37
N GLY A 300 -0.68 -6.67 -20.16
CA GLY A 300 -0.98 -5.38 -20.80
C GLY A 300 -0.08 -4.23 -20.35
N LEU A 301 -0.60 -3.01 -20.46
CA LEU A 301 0.11 -1.78 -20.10
C LEU A 301 -0.11 -1.43 -18.62
N ALA A 302 0.89 -0.82 -18.00
CA ALA A 302 0.82 -0.37 -16.61
C ALA A 302 1.55 0.96 -16.42
N LEU A 303 1.09 1.81 -15.50
CA LEU A 303 1.87 2.99 -15.11
C LEU A 303 3.08 2.60 -14.25
N HIS A 304 4.15 3.37 -14.35
CA HIS A 304 5.16 3.43 -13.29
C HIS A 304 4.52 3.89 -11.98
N ASP A 305 4.97 3.35 -10.85
CA ASP A 305 4.26 3.50 -9.56
C ASP A 305 4.16 4.97 -9.12
N ILE A 306 5.23 5.75 -9.33
CA ILE A 306 5.21 7.18 -8.99
C ILE A 306 4.29 7.98 -9.94
N ALA A 307 4.25 7.61 -11.23
CA ALA A 307 3.39 8.26 -12.21
C ALA A 307 1.93 8.01 -11.86
N ARG A 308 1.59 6.78 -11.45
CA ARG A 308 0.26 6.41 -10.95
C ARG A 308 -0.16 7.28 -9.77
N VAL A 309 0.69 7.44 -8.76
CA VAL A 309 0.37 8.25 -7.56
C VAL A 309 0.09 9.71 -7.94
N HIS A 310 0.95 10.32 -8.76
CA HIS A 310 0.78 11.73 -9.14
C HIS A 310 -0.42 11.96 -10.07
N LEU A 311 -0.61 11.09 -11.06
CA LEU A 311 -1.72 11.18 -12.01
C LEU A 311 -3.06 10.90 -11.33
N LEU A 312 -3.13 9.93 -10.41
CA LEU A 312 -4.34 9.67 -9.62
C LEU A 312 -4.70 10.86 -8.75
N ARG A 313 -3.70 11.46 -8.07
CA ARG A 313 -3.92 12.65 -7.25
C ARG A 313 -4.43 13.84 -8.06
N ASP A 314 -3.85 14.07 -9.23
CA ASP A 314 -4.26 15.12 -10.16
C ASP A 314 -5.67 14.87 -10.71
N PHE A 315 -5.98 13.64 -11.14
CA PHE A 315 -7.30 13.27 -11.62
C PHE A 315 -8.37 13.44 -10.53
N ARG A 316 -8.06 13.03 -9.29
CA ARG A 316 -8.93 13.23 -8.12
C ARG A 316 -9.24 14.71 -7.89
N GLN A 317 -8.26 15.59 -8.03
CA GLN A 317 -8.42 17.01 -7.80
C GLN A 317 -9.19 17.71 -8.93
N ARG A 318 -8.95 17.32 -10.18
CA ARG A 318 -9.61 17.94 -11.34
C ARG A 318 -11.06 17.47 -11.52
N GLU A 319 -11.31 16.18 -11.41
CA GLU A 319 -12.56 15.55 -11.85
C GLU A 319 -13.02 14.42 -10.90
N PRO A 320 -13.30 14.71 -9.62
CA PRO A 320 -13.61 13.69 -8.60
C PRO A 320 -14.85 12.84 -8.94
N GLN A 321 -15.89 13.44 -9.53
CA GLN A 321 -17.08 12.68 -9.94
C GLN A 321 -16.78 11.71 -11.09
N ARG A 322 -15.92 12.10 -12.03
CA ARG A 322 -15.54 11.23 -13.15
C ARG A 322 -14.65 10.09 -12.68
N LEU A 323 -13.74 10.35 -11.75
CA LEU A 323 -12.96 9.33 -11.05
C LEU A 323 -13.88 8.28 -10.40
N GLN A 324 -14.91 8.73 -9.67
CA GLN A 324 -15.87 7.83 -9.00
C GLN A 324 -16.67 7.00 -10.01
N ASN A 325 -17.20 7.62 -11.07
CA ASN A 325 -17.92 6.91 -12.13
C ASN A 325 -17.03 5.86 -12.80
N MET A 326 -15.75 6.17 -13.00
CA MET A 326 -14.76 5.25 -13.56
C MET A 326 -14.51 4.05 -12.63
N ARG A 327 -14.37 4.27 -11.31
CA ARG A 327 -14.24 3.20 -10.31
C ARG A 327 -15.43 2.25 -10.32
N ILE A 328 -16.66 2.81 -10.30
CA ILE A 328 -17.91 2.04 -10.37
C ILE A 328 -17.92 1.18 -11.64
N LYS A 329 -17.51 1.74 -12.78
CA LYS A 329 -17.50 1.02 -14.05
C LYS A 329 -16.47 -0.10 -14.09
N ILE A 330 -15.25 0.13 -13.61
CA ILE A 330 -14.22 -0.90 -13.51
C ILE A 330 -14.70 -2.02 -12.57
N ALA A 331 -15.29 -1.68 -11.42
CA ALA A 331 -15.84 -2.66 -10.49
C ALA A 331 -16.98 -3.49 -11.11
N LYS A 332 -17.86 -2.89 -11.93
CA LYS A 332 -18.89 -3.61 -12.69
C LYS A 332 -18.31 -4.62 -13.68
N LEU A 333 -17.15 -4.34 -14.28
CA LEU A 333 -16.45 -5.27 -15.17
C LEU A 333 -15.72 -6.38 -14.41
N LEU A 334 -15.15 -6.07 -13.24
CA LEU A 334 -14.45 -7.07 -12.40
C LEU A 334 -15.42 -8.03 -11.69
N LYS A 335 -16.63 -7.59 -11.37
CA LYS A 335 -17.64 -8.41 -10.68
C LYS A 335 -17.91 -9.78 -11.35
N PRO A 336 -18.27 -9.87 -12.65
CA PRO A 336 -18.51 -11.17 -13.29
C PRO A 336 -17.25 -12.02 -13.38
N LEU A 337 -16.08 -11.40 -13.54
CA LEU A 337 -14.79 -12.13 -13.53
C LEU A 337 -14.54 -12.75 -12.17
N HIS A 338 -14.80 -12.02 -11.08
CA HIS A 338 -14.73 -12.56 -9.72
C HIS A 338 -15.70 -13.73 -9.52
N GLU A 339 -16.94 -13.61 -9.97
CA GLU A 339 -17.95 -14.67 -9.82
C GLU A 339 -17.57 -15.95 -10.58
N GLN A 340 -16.89 -15.84 -11.73
CA GLN A 340 -16.52 -16.96 -12.59
C GLN A 340 -15.12 -17.53 -12.32
N ALA A 341 -14.24 -16.77 -11.66
CA ALA A 341 -12.85 -17.16 -11.36
C ALA A 341 -12.73 -18.35 -10.40
N GLY A 342 -11.63 -19.09 -10.49
CA GLY A 342 -11.24 -20.09 -9.48
C GLY A 342 -10.77 -19.45 -8.17
N ARG A 343 -10.68 -20.20 -7.05
CA ARG A 343 -10.33 -19.65 -5.71
C ARG A 343 -9.10 -18.74 -5.71
N HIS A 344 -8.01 -19.14 -6.35
CA HIS A 344 -6.79 -18.32 -6.38
C HIS A 344 -6.97 -16.99 -7.14
N GLU A 345 -7.64 -17.01 -8.29
CA GLU A 345 -7.91 -15.82 -9.10
C GLU A 345 -8.95 -14.91 -8.44
N ARG A 346 -9.93 -15.48 -7.71
CA ARG A 346 -10.94 -14.73 -6.95
C ARG A 346 -10.32 -13.78 -5.95
N ARG A 347 -9.38 -14.26 -5.12
CA ARG A 347 -8.68 -13.40 -4.16
C ARG A 347 -7.92 -12.25 -4.82
N GLN A 348 -7.28 -12.48 -5.97
CA GLN A 348 -6.58 -11.42 -6.70
C GLN A 348 -7.56 -10.37 -7.23
N ILE A 349 -8.69 -10.79 -7.80
CA ILE A 349 -9.73 -9.88 -8.28
C ILE A 349 -10.37 -9.14 -7.10
N ALA A 350 -10.62 -9.81 -5.97
CA ALA A 350 -11.14 -9.22 -4.76
C ALA A 350 -10.24 -8.11 -4.22
N ARG A 351 -8.92 -8.33 -4.18
CA ARG A 351 -7.94 -7.30 -3.82
C ARG A 351 -8.00 -6.10 -4.77
N LYS A 352 -8.08 -6.32 -6.09
CA LYS A 352 -8.23 -5.24 -7.09
C LYS A 352 -9.51 -4.44 -6.85
N MET A 353 -10.62 -5.11 -6.56
CA MET A 353 -11.89 -4.46 -6.24
C MET A 353 -11.84 -3.65 -4.94
N LEU A 354 -11.17 -4.14 -3.89
CA LEU A 354 -10.99 -3.41 -2.63
C LEU A 354 -10.13 -2.15 -2.81
N LEU A 355 -9.06 -2.22 -3.62
CA LEU A 355 -8.23 -1.06 -3.93
C LEU A 355 -9.03 0.06 -4.62
N LEU A 356 -10.03 -0.28 -5.45
CA LEU A 356 -10.93 0.72 -6.05
C LEU A 356 -11.83 1.41 -5.01
N CYS A 357 -12.17 0.71 -3.92
CA CYS A 357 -13.08 1.18 -2.86
C CYS A 357 -12.37 1.81 -1.68
N GLN A 358 -11.04 1.83 -1.69
CA GLN A 358 -10.20 2.28 -0.58
C GLN A 358 -10.65 3.67 -0.09
N GLU A 359 -10.96 4.59 -1.00
CA GLU A 359 -11.44 5.92 -0.63
C GLU A 359 -12.88 5.96 -0.09
N SER A 360 -13.75 5.07 -0.56
CA SER A 360 -15.12 4.96 -0.02
C SER A 360 -15.14 4.46 1.43
N MET A 361 -14.09 3.75 1.84
CA MET A 361 -13.93 3.23 3.21
C MET A 361 -13.33 4.27 4.20
N LEU A 362 -13.13 5.52 3.76
CA LEU A 362 -12.45 6.58 4.52
C LEU A 362 -13.34 7.36 5.50
N GLN A 363 -14.60 6.97 5.68
CA GLN A 363 -15.57 7.74 6.47
C GLN A 363 -15.28 7.72 7.98
N TYR A 364 -14.50 6.75 8.49
CA TYR A 364 -14.21 6.57 9.94
C TYR A 364 -12.75 6.21 10.21
N ARG A 365 -11.85 7.20 10.13
CA ARG A 365 -10.38 6.97 10.17
C ARG A 365 -9.73 6.88 11.55
N LYS A 366 -10.50 7.08 12.63
CA LYS A 366 -9.96 7.08 14.00
C LYS A 366 -9.47 5.72 14.50
N TYR A 367 -9.84 4.63 13.81
CA TYR A 367 -9.35 3.28 14.10
C TYR A 367 -8.47 2.71 12.97
N ALA A 368 -8.88 2.94 11.71
CA ALA A 368 -8.22 2.44 10.52
C ALA A 368 -8.22 3.54 9.45
N ASP A 369 -7.04 3.97 8.99
CA ASP A 369 -6.87 4.93 7.90
C ASP A 369 -6.33 4.21 6.67
N VAL A 370 -7.08 4.28 5.56
CA VAL A 370 -6.68 3.67 4.29
C VAL A 370 -6.33 4.73 3.24
N SER A 371 -6.02 5.97 3.63
CA SER A 371 -5.93 7.10 2.70
C SER A 371 -4.62 7.24 1.94
N ARG A 372 -3.56 6.51 2.33
CA ARG A 372 -2.26 6.56 1.65
C ARG A 372 -2.08 5.42 0.66
N ASP A 373 -1.59 5.78 -0.53
CA ASP A 373 -1.05 4.83 -1.50
C ASP A 373 0.10 4.06 -0.85
N SER A 374 -0.06 2.73 -0.75
CA SER A 374 0.90 1.85 -0.10
C SER A 374 2.23 1.84 -0.85
N LEU A 375 3.22 2.58 -0.32
CA LEU A 375 4.63 2.53 -0.74
C LEU A 375 5.46 1.51 0.06
N PHE A 376 4.84 0.61 0.85
CA PHE A 376 5.54 -0.32 1.77
C PHE A 376 5.19 -1.80 1.58
N SER A 377 6.03 -2.65 2.19
CA SER A 377 6.12 -4.11 2.05
C SER A 377 4.78 -4.86 2.03
N PRO A 378 4.68 -5.96 1.28
CA PRO A 378 3.56 -6.89 1.41
C PRO A 378 3.51 -7.42 2.85
N LEU A 379 2.30 -7.73 3.33
CA LEU A 379 2.15 -8.43 4.60
C LEU A 379 2.86 -9.77 4.52
N GLU A 380 3.69 -10.03 5.51
CA GLU A 380 4.50 -11.23 5.59
C GLU A 380 3.90 -12.22 6.58
N THR A 381 4.09 -13.51 6.32
CA THR A 381 3.81 -14.55 7.30
C THR A 381 4.75 -14.43 8.49
N MET A 382 4.27 -14.81 9.68
CA MET A 382 5.13 -14.81 10.87
C MET A 382 6.22 -15.87 10.77
N ARG A 383 7.34 -15.60 11.44
CA ARG A 383 8.43 -16.54 11.69
C ARG A 383 8.60 -16.65 13.21
N ARG A 384 9.14 -17.77 13.70
CA ARG A 384 9.37 -17.97 15.14
C ARG A 384 10.27 -16.91 15.76
N GLU A 385 11.20 -16.36 14.97
CA GLU A 385 12.09 -15.26 15.40
C GLU A 385 11.35 -13.94 15.69
N ASP A 386 10.13 -13.76 15.18
CA ASP A 386 9.35 -12.53 15.39
C ASP A 386 8.64 -12.50 16.75
N LEU A 387 8.47 -13.66 17.42
CA LEU A 387 7.70 -13.78 18.67
C LEU A 387 8.05 -12.71 19.72
N PRO A 388 9.34 -12.45 20.04
CA PRO A 388 9.70 -11.41 21.00
C PRO A 388 9.25 -9.99 20.58
N SER A 389 9.28 -9.69 19.28
CA SER A 389 8.80 -8.41 18.75
C SER A 389 7.27 -8.35 18.75
N MET A 390 6.60 -9.45 18.43
CA MET A 390 5.14 -9.55 18.46
C MET A 390 4.59 -9.37 19.87
N HIS A 391 5.23 -9.96 20.88
CA HIS A 391 4.86 -9.76 22.30
C HIS A 391 4.95 -8.28 22.72
N ARG A 392 5.93 -7.53 22.23
CA ARG A 392 6.03 -6.08 22.50
C ARG A 392 4.87 -5.30 21.88
N VAL A 393 4.54 -5.58 20.62
CA VAL A 393 3.40 -4.95 19.92
C VAL A 393 2.08 -5.33 20.60
N LEU A 394 1.94 -6.59 21.01
CA LEU A 394 0.78 -7.08 21.75
C LEU A 394 0.63 -6.38 23.11
N GLN A 395 1.73 -6.22 23.86
CA GLN A 395 1.71 -5.54 25.15
C GLN A 395 1.25 -4.08 25.00
N GLN A 396 1.80 -3.35 24.03
CA GLN A 396 1.36 -1.99 23.72
C GLN A 396 -0.12 -1.94 23.36
N TRP A 397 -0.59 -2.87 22.52
CA TRP A 397 -2.01 -2.98 22.19
C TRP A 397 -2.86 -3.20 23.44
N CYS A 398 -2.43 -4.09 24.34
CA CYS A 398 -3.17 -4.41 25.53
C CYS A 398 -3.32 -3.21 26.49
N GLU A 399 -2.32 -2.33 26.58
CA GLU A 399 -2.35 -1.15 27.46
C GLU A 399 -3.51 -0.19 27.17
N TYR A 400 -3.97 -0.10 25.91
CA TYR A 400 -5.07 0.78 25.52
C TYR A 400 -6.31 0.04 25.02
N SER A 401 -6.19 -1.26 24.70
CA SER A 401 -7.26 -2.04 24.08
C SER A 401 -7.74 -3.22 24.88
N VAL A 402 -7.26 -3.53 26.09
CA VAL A 402 -7.90 -4.52 26.98
C VAL A 402 -7.88 -4.10 28.45
N GLU A 403 -8.79 -4.67 29.23
CA GLU A 403 -8.76 -4.51 30.68
C GLU A 403 -7.61 -5.31 31.30
N PRO A 404 -6.98 -4.85 32.40
CA PRO A 404 -5.78 -5.49 32.96
C PRO A 404 -5.94 -6.98 33.29
N TRP A 405 -7.13 -7.41 33.73
CA TRP A 405 -7.44 -8.82 34.00
C TRP A 405 -7.54 -9.71 32.75
N GLN A 406 -7.83 -9.14 31.57
CA GLN A 406 -7.95 -9.86 30.30
C GLN A 406 -6.57 -10.03 29.63
N THR A 407 -5.62 -9.15 29.92
CA THR A 407 -4.26 -9.16 29.36
C THR A 407 -3.53 -10.49 29.56
N ALA A 408 -3.77 -11.17 30.69
CA ALA A 408 -3.08 -12.41 31.05
C ALA A 408 -3.27 -13.55 30.03
N SER A 409 -4.39 -13.57 29.30
CA SER A 409 -4.68 -14.61 28.31
C SER A 409 -3.98 -14.41 26.97
N TYR A 410 -3.64 -13.16 26.61
CA TYR A 410 -3.18 -12.83 25.25
C TYR A 410 -1.76 -13.30 24.94
N GLY A 411 -0.84 -13.24 25.90
CA GLY A 411 0.55 -13.70 25.71
C GLY A 411 0.61 -15.22 25.42
N PRO A 412 0.10 -16.08 26.32
CA PRO A 412 0.05 -17.52 26.09
C PRO A 412 -0.77 -17.91 24.85
N PHE A 413 -1.85 -17.18 24.56
CA PHE A 413 -2.62 -17.35 23.32
C PHE A 413 -1.74 -17.11 22.08
N LEU A 414 -0.98 -16.01 22.05
CA LEU A 414 -0.10 -15.68 20.93
C LEU A 414 0.95 -16.77 20.71
N ASP A 415 1.54 -17.31 21.77
CA ASP A 415 2.53 -18.39 21.69
C ASP A 415 1.93 -19.68 21.13
N GLU A 416 0.75 -20.09 21.61
CA GLU A 416 0.07 -21.29 21.13
C GLU A 416 -0.41 -21.14 19.69
N LEU A 417 -0.94 -19.96 19.33
CA LEU A 417 -1.36 -19.64 17.96
C LEU A 417 -0.17 -19.67 17.00
N ALA A 418 0.96 -19.05 17.37
CA ALA A 418 2.17 -19.03 16.57
C ALA A 418 2.75 -20.42 16.30
N ASP A 419 2.58 -21.36 17.23
CA ASP A 419 3.08 -22.72 17.09
C ASP A 419 2.13 -23.61 16.27
N ARG A 420 0.82 -23.48 16.50
CA ARG A 420 -0.18 -24.38 15.89
C ARG A 420 -0.80 -23.86 14.58
N TYR A 421 -0.98 -22.55 14.45
CA TYR A 421 -1.68 -21.90 13.35
C TYR A 421 -0.99 -20.58 12.91
N PRO A 422 0.29 -20.62 12.52
CA PRO A 422 1.05 -19.41 12.14
C PRO A 422 0.44 -18.65 10.95
N GLU A 423 -0.35 -19.32 10.10
CA GLU A 423 -1.09 -18.71 8.99
C GLU A 423 -2.17 -17.72 9.44
N GLY A 424 -2.62 -17.83 10.70
CA GLY A 424 -3.56 -16.89 11.31
C GLY A 424 -2.93 -15.54 11.68
N ILE A 425 -1.60 -15.41 11.56
CA ILE A 425 -0.85 -14.22 11.95
C ILE A 425 -0.14 -13.64 10.72
N VAL A 426 -0.39 -12.37 10.46
CA VAL A 426 0.37 -11.60 9.47
C VAL A 426 0.99 -10.37 10.07
N LEU A 427 2.20 -10.07 9.59
CA LEU A 427 3.06 -9.04 10.13
C LEU A 427 3.42 -8.01 9.07
N MET A 428 3.61 -6.78 9.51
CA MET A 428 4.39 -5.77 8.80
C MET A 428 5.67 -5.55 9.59
N ARG A 429 6.81 -5.57 8.89
CA ARG A 429 8.13 -5.32 9.48
C ARG A 429 8.70 -3.99 8.99
N ASP A 430 9.49 -3.33 9.85
CA ASP A 430 10.29 -2.19 9.44
C ASP A 430 11.58 -2.61 8.69
N LYS A 431 12.40 -1.62 8.34
CA LYS A 431 13.66 -1.80 7.59
C LYS A 431 14.74 -2.57 8.38
N VAL A 432 14.55 -2.77 9.68
CA VAL A 432 15.45 -3.51 10.57
C VAL A 432 14.94 -4.94 10.80
N GLY A 433 13.72 -5.26 10.33
CA GLY A 433 13.10 -6.56 10.49
C GLY A 433 12.28 -6.69 11.78
N GLU A 434 12.03 -5.58 12.48
CA GLU A 434 11.19 -5.56 13.68
C GLU A 434 9.72 -5.50 13.30
N THR A 435 8.86 -6.18 14.05
CA THR A 435 7.40 -6.12 13.84
C THR A 435 6.90 -4.72 14.21
N VAL A 436 6.28 -4.05 13.23
CA VAL A 436 5.64 -2.75 13.43
C VAL A 436 4.12 -2.83 13.46
N ALA A 437 3.55 -3.83 12.81
CA ALA A 437 2.12 -4.11 12.89
C ALA A 437 1.86 -5.62 12.77
N MET A 438 0.78 -6.07 13.40
CA MET A 438 0.34 -7.46 13.42
C MET A 438 -1.18 -7.51 13.31
N PHE A 439 -1.68 -8.45 12.53
CA PHE A 439 -3.10 -8.74 12.43
C PHE A 439 -3.32 -10.23 12.64
N ILE A 440 -4.24 -10.57 13.54
CA ILE A 440 -4.58 -11.94 13.90
C ILE A 440 -6.00 -12.23 13.45
N THR A 441 -6.11 -13.21 12.55
CA THR A 441 -7.38 -13.74 12.04
C THR A 441 -7.30 -15.25 12.01
N VAL A 442 -8.19 -15.95 12.71
CA VAL A 442 -8.19 -17.41 12.79
C VAL A 442 -9.37 -17.97 12.01
N LEU A 443 -9.13 -18.96 11.14
CA LEU A 443 -10.20 -19.72 10.49
C LEU A 443 -10.82 -20.68 11.51
N VAL A 444 -12.13 -20.61 11.74
CA VAL A 444 -12.81 -21.34 12.82
C VAL A 444 -13.24 -22.73 12.36
N HIS A 445 -12.60 -23.76 12.89
CA HIS A 445 -12.93 -25.17 12.68
C HIS A 445 -12.71 -25.93 14.00
N ARG A 446 -13.01 -27.23 14.05
CA ARG A 446 -12.93 -28.06 15.26
C ARG A 446 -11.67 -27.82 16.09
N ASP A 447 -10.51 -27.94 15.46
CA ASP A 447 -9.23 -27.92 16.17
C ASP A 447 -8.81 -26.49 16.60
N SER A 448 -9.11 -25.46 15.80
CA SER A 448 -8.84 -24.06 16.18
C SER A 448 -9.85 -23.56 17.22
N SER A 449 -11.08 -24.07 17.20
CA SER A 449 -12.14 -23.76 18.17
C SER A 449 -11.79 -24.21 19.58
N GLU A 450 -11.13 -25.35 19.74
CA GLU A 450 -10.67 -25.83 21.06
C GLU A 450 -9.70 -24.82 21.70
N MET A 451 -8.73 -24.34 20.93
CA MET A 451 -7.78 -23.32 21.37
C MET A 451 -8.49 -21.99 21.64
N LEU A 452 -9.38 -21.54 20.75
CA LEU A 452 -10.10 -20.28 20.93
C LEU A 452 -11.04 -20.33 22.16
N LEU A 453 -11.70 -21.45 22.44
CA LEU A 453 -12.54 -21.64 23.64
C LEU A 453 -11.71 -21.64 24.94
N LYS A 454 -10.46 -22.10 24.89
CA LYS A 454 -9.54 -22.06 26.04
C LYS A 454 -9.20 -20.63 26.46
N TYR A 455 -8.98 -19.73 25.51
CA TYR A 455 -8.53 -18.36 25.80
C TYR A 455 -9.65 -17.31 25.79
N PHE A 456 -10.67 -17.48 24.94
CA PHE A 456 -11.76 -16.52 24.70
C PHE A 456 -13.14 -17.20 24.74
N PRO A 457 -13.49 -17.93 25.83
CA PRO A 457 -14.72 -18.71 25.87
C PRO A 457 -15.97 -17.84 25.69
N ASN A 458 -15.99 -16.64 26.28
CA ASN A 458 -17.16 -15.77 26.27
C ASN A 458 -17.43 -15.24 24.86
N GLU A 459 -16.40 -14.73 24.20
CA GLU A 459 -16.46 -14.23 22.84
C GLU A 459 -16.88 -15.34 21.87
N MET A 460 -16.33 -16.54 22.04
CA MET A 460 -16.66 -17.69 21.21
C MET A 460 -18.13 -18.12 21.35
N TYR A 461 -18.68 -18.15 22.57
CA TYR A 461 -20.10 -18.46 22.79
C TYR A 461 -21.05 -17.36 22.30
N GLU A 462 -20.61 -16.10 22.31
CA GLU A 462 -21.38 -15.01 21.74
C GLU A 462 -21.38 -15.06 20.20
N CYS A 463 -20.27 -15.47 19.58
CA CYS A 463 -20.09 -15.45 18.13
C CYS A 463 -20.61 -16.68 17.39
N PHE A 464 -20.47 -17.89 17.96
CA PHE A 464 -20.60 -19.15 17.22
C PHE A 464 -21.60 -20.12 17.84
N THR A 465 -22.24 -20.90 16.98
CA THR A 465 -23.06 -22.05 17.40
C THR A 465 -22.19 -23.29 17.66
N PRO A 466 -22.62 -24.25 18.50
CA PRO A 466 -21.87 -25.50 18.72
C PRO A 466 -21.60 -26.30 17.43
N ARG A 467 -22.48 -26.15 16.43
CA ARG A 467 -22.30 -26.78 15.12
C ARG A 467 -21.15 -26.16 14.33
N GLU A 468 -21.05 -24.82 14.32
CA GLU A 468 -19.96 -24.11 13.63
C GLU A 468 -18.59 -24.40 14.27
N LEU A 469 -18.54 -24.50 15.59
CA LEU A 469 -17.33 -24.86 16.34
C LEU A 469 -16.87 -26.30 16.08
N GLY A 470 -17.78 -27.18 15.65
CA GLY A 470 -17.49 -28.59 15.35
C GLY A 470 -17.18 -28.88 13.89
N SER A 471 -17.16 -27.87 13.01
CA SER A 471 -16.94 -28.04 11.57
C SER A 471 -15.53 -28.57 11.26
N ASP A 472 -15.42 -29.45 10.25
CA ASP A 472 -14.12 -29.90 9.76
C ASP A 472 -13.37 -28.74 9.06
N PRO A 473 -12.02 -28.72 9.08
CA PRO A 473 -11.23 -27.65 8.48
C PRO A 473 -11.57 -27.36 7.01
N ASP A 474 -11.81 -28.40 6.21
CA ASP A 474 -12.11 -28.29 4.78
C ASP A 474 -13.48 -27.65 4.47
N GLN A 475 -14.36 -27.58 5.47
CA GLN A 475 -15.69 -26.99 5.39
C GLN A 475 -15.76 -25.62 6.09
N SER A 476 -14.66 -25.16 6.67
CA SER A 476 -14.63 -23.87 7.36
C SER A 476 -14.60 -22.71 6.39
N ASP A 477 -15.46 -21.74 6.65
CA ASP A 477 -15.68 -20.55 5.83
C ASP A 477 -15.76 -19.27 6.68
N THR A 478 -15.48 -19.37 7.98
CA THR A 478 -15.67 -18.27 8.92
C THR A 478 -14.37 -17.91 9.62
N HIS A 479 -13.93 -16.67 9.41
CA HIS A 479 -12.76 -16.07 10.00
C HIS A 479 -13.15 -15.27 11.26
N PHE A 480 -12.52 -15.61 12.39
CA PHE A 480 -12.61 -14.83 13.62
C PHE A 480 -11.46 -13.81 13.65
N ALA A 481 -11.80 -12.53 13.51
CA ALA A 481 -10.82 -11.44 13.58
C ALA A 481 -10.62 -11.02 15.04
N LEU A 482 -9.42 -11.26 15.56
CA LEU A 482 -9.12 -11.09 16.98
C LEU A 482 -8.42 -9.77 17.28
N LEU A 483 -7.45 -9.42 16.44
CA LEU A 483 -6.50 -8.36 16.76
C LEU A 483 -6.01 -7.65 15.51
N ALA A 484 -5.99 -6.33 15.58
CA ALA A 484 -5.17 -5.49 14.72
C ALA A 484 -4.35 -4.57 15.63
N ALA A 485 -3.03 -4.76 15.64
CA ALA A 485 -2.11 -4.05 16.51
C ALA A 485 -1.01 -3.39 15.67
N ALA A 486 -0.65 -2.17 16.03
CA ALA A 486 0.44 -1.46 15.39
C ALA A 486 1.14 -0.56 16.40
N ARG A 487 2.44 -0.34 16.18
CA ARG A 487 3.23 0.64 16.93
C ARG A 487 2.84 2.05 16.52
N ASP A 488 3.02 3.01 17.42
CA ASP A 488 2.77 4.44 17.18
C ASP A 488 4.05 5.27 17.02
N ASP A 489 5.22 4.64 17.10
CA ASP A 489 6.54 5.26 16.99
C ASP A 489 7.19 5.06 15.60
N VAL A 490 6.42 4.65 14.59
CA VAL A 490 6.91 4.38 13.24
C VAL A 490 7.05 5.68 12.45
N PRO A 491 8.27 6.11 12.06
CA PRO A 491 8.45 7.37 11.37
C PRO A 491 7.69 7.43 10.04
N GLY A 492 6.86 8.46 9.87
CA GLY A 492 6.11 8.72 8.66
C GLY A 492 4.76 8.01 8.55
N TYR A 493 4.35 7.24 9.56
CA TYR A 493 3.06 6.56 9.62
C TYR A 493 2.33 6.80 10.94
N THR A 494 1.01 6.88 10.89
CA THR A 494 0.19 6.75 12.11
C THR A 494 -0.17 5.29 12.35
N ARG A 495 -0.58 4.98 13.58
CA ARG A 495 -1.05 3.64 13.95
C ARG A 495 -2.27 3.22 13.13
N GLU A 496 -3.19 4.15 12.93
CA GLU A 496 -4.44 3.95 12.18
C GLU A 496 -4.13 3.65 10.72
N GLU A 497 -3.13 4.30 10.11
CA GLU A 497 -2.69 4.02 8.74
C GLU A 497 -2.18 2.57 8.60
N LEU A 498 -1.40 2.10 9.57
CA LEU A 498 -0.91 0.72 9.59
C LEU A 498 -2.08 -0.27 9.76
N VAL A 499 -2.99 -0.02 10.71
CA VAL A 499 -4.16 -0.87 10.97
C VAL A 499 -5.09 -0.91 9.75
N GLY A 500 -5.32 0.21 9.08
CA GLY A 500 -6.16 0.29 7.88
C GLY A 500 -5.61 -0.54 6.73
N TYR A 501 -4.30 -0.48 6.50
CA TYR A 501 -3.65 -1.30 5.49
C TYR A 501 -3.82 -2.80 5.78
N MET A 502 -3.56 -3.23 7.02
CA MET A 502 -3.73 -4.64 7.39
C MET A 502 -5.19 -5.09 7.22
N SER A 503 -6.14 -4.23 7.59
CA SER A 503 -7.57 -4.51 7.47
C SER A 503 -8.00 -4.73 6.02
N LEU A 504 -7.53 -3.90 5.07
CA LEU A 504 -7.82 -4.06 3.64
C LEU A 504 -7.34 -5.40 3.09
N ASP A 505 -6.11 -5.79 3.42
CA ASP A 505 -5.59 -7.08 2.97
C ASP A 505 -6.40 -8.23 3.57
N ARG A 506 -6.76 -8.18 4.85
CA ARG A 506 -7.54 -9.24 5.50
C ARG A 506 -8.97 -9.33 4.95
N LEU A 507 -9.59 -8.20 4.58
CA LEU A 507 -10.89 -8.20 3.90
C LEU A 507 -10.84 -8.92 2.55
N SER A 508 -9.67 -8.99 1.88
CA SER A 508 -9.53 -9.75 0.63
C SER A 508 -9.75 -11.26 0.79
N LEU A 509 -9.56 -11.81 2.00
CA LEU A 509 -9.85 -13.21 2.31
C LEU A 509 -11.34 -13.55 2.11
N LEU A 510 -12.23 -12.56 2.24
CA LEU A 510 -13.66 -12.76 2.05
C LEU A 510 -14.08 -12.90 0.58
N GLY A 511 -13.17 -12.62 -0.36
CA GLY A 511 -13.38 -12.81 -1.80
C GLY A 511 -13.72 -14.26 -2.17
N ASP A 512 -13.23 -15.23 -1.40
CA ASP A 512 -13.51 -16.65 -1.64
C ASP A 512 -14.91 -17.09 -1.20
N GLY A 513 -15.73 -16.16 -0.70
CA GLY A 513 -17.05 -16.44 -0.15
C GLY A 513 -16.93 -16.93 1.29
N ALA A 514 -16.41 -16.07 2.16
CA ALA A 514 -16.25 -16.34 3.57
C ALA A 514 -17.01 -15.32 4.43
N ARG A 515 -17.08 -15.59 5.73
CA ARG A 515 -17.62 -14.69 6.75
C ARG A 515 -16.47 -14.19 7.63
N ALA A 516 -16.42 -12.89 7.92
CA ALA A 516 -15.62 -12.35 9.02
C ALA A 516 -16.53 -12.06 10.21
N ILE A 517 -16.11 -12.42 11.42
CA ILE A 517 -16.82 -12.10 12.66
C ILE A 517 -15.82 -11.69 13.74
N LEU A 518 -16.24 -10.77 14.61
CA LEU A 518 -15.47 -10.35 15.77
C LEU A 518 -16.38 -9.82 16.89
N VAL A 519 -15.82 -9.69 18.09
CA VAL A 519 -16.40 -8.92 19.19
C VAL A 519 -15.65 -7.60 19.28
N ALA A 520 -16.37 -6.48 19.33
CA ALA A 520 -15.78 -5.16 19.50
C ALA A 520 -16.42 -4.43 20.69
N THR A 521 -15.57 -3.80 21.50
CA THR A 521 -15.98 -2.84 22.54
C THR A 521 -15.68 -1.40 22.09
N ASN A 522 -14.56 -1.20 21.38
CA ASN A 522 -14.13 0.12 20.90
C ASN A 522 -15.17 0.76 19.94
N PRO A 523 -15.71 1.95 20.27
CA PRO A 523 -16.75 2.59 19.47
C PRO A 523 -16.28 3.04 18.08
N HIS A 524 -15.02 3.45 17.92
CA HIS A 524 -14.47 3.83 16.61
C HIS A 524 -14.32 2.63 15.68
N LEU A 525 -13.95 1.46 16.22
CA LEU A 525 -13.93 0.20 15.46
C LEU A 525 -15.33 -0.18 14.98
N LYS A 526 -16.34 -0.09 15.85
CA LYS A 526 -17.73 -0.41 15.49
C LYS A 526 -18.23 0.44 14.34
N LEU A 527 -18.05 1.76 14.43
CA LEU A 527 -18.46 2.69 13.39
C LEU A 527 -17.74 2.42 12.06
N PHE A 528 -16.42 2.17 12.11
CA PHE A 528 -15.65 1.79 10.94
C PHE A 528 -16.22 0.52 10.28
N LEU A 529 -16.41 -0.55 11.06
CA LEU A 529 -16.92 -1.82 10.55
C LEU A 529 -18.34 -1.70 9.98
N GLN A 530 -19.23 -0.95 10.64
CA GLN A 530 -20.57 -0.68 10.14
C GLN A 530 -20.54 0.10 8.81
N SER A 531 -19.63 1.07 8.66
CA SER A 531 -19.49 1.85 7.43
C SER A 531 -19.05 1.03 6.22
N ILE A 532 -18.35 -0.08 6.48
CA ILE A 532 -17.96 -1.04 5.46
C ILE A 532 -18.90 -2.26 5.40
N GLY A 533 -20.09 -2.18 6.00
CA GLY A 533 -21.17 -3.14 5.81
C GLY A 533 -21.25 -4.29 6.83
N PHE A 534 -20.47 -4.28 7.92
CA PHE A 534 -20.64 -5.27 8.99
C PHE A 534 -21.99 -5.06 9.69
N ARG A 535 -22.69 -6.16 9.94
CA ARG A 535 -23.91 -6.17 10.74
C ARG A 535 -23.51 -6.25 12.21
N MET A 536 -24.08 -5.36 13.01
CA MET A 536 -23.82 -5.30 14.45
C MET A 536 -25.01 -5.88 15.21
N ARG A 537 -24.73 -6.77 16.16
CA ARG A 537 -25.71 -7.27 17.13
C ARG A 537 -25.13 -7.21 18.54
N ARG A 538 -25.99 -6.94 19.52
CA ARG A 538 -25.57 -6.94 20.93
C ARG A 538 -25.18 -8.34 21.40
N THR A 539 -24.22 -8.41 22.30
CA THR A 539 -23.92 -9.64 23.05
C THR A 539 -25.11 -10.02 23.95
N CYS A 540 -25.34 -11.32 24.10
CA CYS A 540 -26.44 -11.89 24.87
C CYS A 540 -26.20 -11.83 26.38
N THR A 541 -24.97 -12.12 26.80
CA THR A 541 -24.57 -12.27 28.21
C THR A 541 -23.96 -11.02 28.79
N ARG A 542 -23.45 -10.10 27.95
CA ARG A 542 -22.68 -8.90 28.33
C ARG A 542 -21.40 -9.18 29.12
N ILE A 543 -20.97 -10.43 29.21
CA ILE A 543 -19.73 -10.81 29.92
C ILE A 543 -18.49 -10.23 29.20
N CYS A 544 -18.62 -9.89 27.92
CA CYS A 544 -17.57 -9.28 27.11
C CYS A 544 -17.51 -7.74 27.28
N ASP A 545 -18.44 -7.12 27.99
CA ASP A 545 -18.50 -5.66 28.17
C ASP A 545 -17.27 -5.16 28.96
N ARG A 546 -16.85 -3.92 28.66
CA ARG A 546 -15.93 -3.14 29.49
C ARG A 546 -16.70 -2.13 30.33
N TYR A 547 -16.00 -1.52 31.30
CA TYR A 547 -16.61 -0.67 32.32
C TYR A 547 -17.62 0.34 31.75
N GLU A 548 -17.22 1.13 30.74
CA GLU A 548 -18.08 2.12 30.06
C GLU A 548 -18.51 1.71 28.64
N ASP A 549 -17.89 0.67 28.06
CA ASP A 549 -18.08 0.28 26.66
C ASP A 549 -18.74 -1.10 26.53
N GLN A 550 -19.94 -1.15 25.95
CA GLN A 550 -20.65 -2.40 25.68
C GLN A 550 -19.95 -3.22 24.59
N ALA A 551 -19.99 -4.54 24.67
CA ALA A 551 -19.51 -5.43 23.62
C ALA A 551 -20.63 -5.75 22.62
N ASP A 552 -20.32 -5.60 21.34
CA ASP A 552 -21.17 -6.02 20.23
C ASP A 552 -20.44 -7.06 19.39
N VAL A 553 -21.20 -8.01 18.85
CA VAL A 553 -20.73 -8.92 17.81
C VAL A 553 -20.95 -8.25 16.46
N LEU A 554 -19.90 -8.17 15.65
CA LEU A 554 -19.95 -7.63 14.30
C LEU A 554 -19.57 -8.72 13.31
N ASP A 555 -20.39 -8.91 12.28
CA ASP A 555 -20.10 -9.87 11.23
C ASP A 555 -20.43 -9.36 9.82
N LEU A 556 -19.58 -9.76 8.88
CA LEU A 556 -19.73 -9.54 7.45
C LEU A 556 -19.75 -10.92 6.77
N ASP A 557 -20.92 -11.34 6.31
CA ASP A 557 -21.14 -12.65 5.70
C ASP A 557 -21.25 -12.53 4.17
N LEU A 558 -20.24 -13.01 3.45
CA LEU A 558 -20.16 -12.95 1.98
C LEU A 558 -20.19 -14.34 1.33
N ARG A 559 -20.55 -15.39 2.09
CA ARG A 559 -20.56 -16.80 1.64
C ARG A 559 -21.48 -17.09 0.46
N SER A 560 -22.49 -16.26 0.25
CA SER A 560 -23.47 -16.37 -0.85
C SER A 560 -23.00 -15.74 -2.17
N GLY A 561 -21.68 -15.55 -2.34
CA GLY A 561 -21.11 -14.91 -3.55
C GLY A 561 -21.36 -13.40 -3.59
N GLN A 562 -21.71 -12.79 -2.46
CA GLN A 562 -22.09 -11.38 -2.37
C GLN A 562 -20.91 -10.41 -2.37
N PHE A 563 -19.66 -10.89 -2.40
CA PHE A 563 -18.47 -10.03 -2.33
C PHE A 563 -18.51 -8.90 -3.38
N GLY A 564 -18.77 -9.24 -4.64
CA GLY A 564 -18.86 -8.23 -5.69
C GLY A 564 -20.01 -7.23 -5.47
N ALA A 565 -21.16 -7.69 -4.97
CA ALA A 565 -22.29 -6.82 -4.64
C ALA A 565 -21.99 -5.90 -3.44
N TRP A 566 -21.26 -6.41 -2.45
CA TRP A 566 -20.80 -5.65 -1.29
C TRP A 566 -19.83 -4.55 -1.69
N VAL A 567 -18.79 -4.86 -2.48
CA VAL A 567 -17.87 -3.85 -3.04
C VAL A 567 -18.66 -2.76 -3.79
N MET A 568 -19.62 -3.16 -4.63
CA MET A 568 -20.45 -2.20 -5.35
C MET A 568 -21.26 -1.29 -4.42
N SER A 569 -21.77 -1.81 -3.29
CA SER A 569 -22.49 -0.99 -2.29
C SER A 569 -21.61 0.07 -1.63
N LEU A 570 -20.30 -0.18 -1.52
CA LEU A 570 -19.34 0.81 -1.00
C LEU A 570 -19.00 1.90 -2.02
N LEU A 571 -18.97 1.55 -3.32
CA LEU A 571 -18.68 2.50 -4.40
C LEU A 571 -19.90 3.34 -4.79
N ASP A 572 -21.09 2.80 -4.66
CA ASP A 572 -22.34 3.42 -5.11
C ASP A 572 -23.45 3.23 -4.06
N PRO A 573 -23.37 3.96 -2.93
CA PRO A 573 -24.33 3.82 -1.83
C PRO A 573 -25.75 4.20 -2.25
N GLU A 574 -25.89 5.22 -3.12
CA GLU A 574 -27.17 5.75 -3.59
C GLU A 574 -27.94 4.75 -4.46
N SER A 575 -27.24 3.86 -5.18
CA SER A 575 -27.88 2.82 -6.00
C SER A 575 -28.65 1.76 -5.20
N GLN A 576 -28.38 1.60 -3.89
CA GLN A 576 -29.08 0.63 -3.02
C GLN A 576 -30.19 1.25 -2.16
N GLU A 577 -30.22 2.58 -1.98
CA GLU A 577 -31.27 3.27 -1.21
C GLU A 577 -32.62 3.35 -1.95
N SER A 578 -32.69 2.94 -3.22
CA SER A 578 -33.91 2.92 -4.04
C SER A 578 -34.96 1.87 -3.62
N GLN A 579 -34.82 1.19 -2.48
CA GLN A 579 -35.78 0.19 -1.97
C GLN A 579 -36.25 0.39 -0.51
N VAL A 580 -36.07 1.57 0.08
CA VAL A 580 -36.74 1.95 1.34
C VAL A 580 -37.60 3.20 1.09
N PRO A 581 -38.89 3.23 1.46
CA PRO A 581 -39.71 4.41 1.19
C PRO A 581 -39.16 5.62 1.93
N ALA A 582 -38.87 6.68 1.18
CA ALA A 582 -38.49 7.99 1.70
C ALA A 582 -39.59 8.52 2.63
N GLY A 583 -39.38 8.30 3.92
CA GLY A 583 -40.17 8.87 5.00
C GLY A 583 -39.27 9.71 5.88
N THR A 584 -38.85 10.87 5.39
CA THR A 584 -38.29 11.92 6.26
C THR A 584 -38.93 13.24 5.90
N LYS A 585 -39.78 13.71 6.81
CA LYS A 585 -40.27 15.08 6.86
C LYS A 585 -39.06 16.00 6.96
N GLU A 586 -39.05 17.07 6.17
CA GLU A 586 -38.18 18.22 6.40
C GLU A 586 -38.56 18.82 7.76
N GLU A 587 -37.75 18.55 8.79
CA GLU A 587 -37.80 19.31 10.03
C GLU A 587 -36.78 20.46 9.91
N ASP A 588 -37.29 21.68 10.03
CA ASP A 588 -36.50 22.92 10.13
C ASP A 588 -35.57 22.83 11.37
N HIS A 589 -34.31 22.43 11.17
CA HIS A 589 -33.31 22.48 12.24
C HIS A 589 -32.99 23.95 12.56
N ALA A 590 -33.12 24.33 13.83
CA ALA A 590 -32.87 25.69 14.30
C ALA A 590 -31.41 26.12 14.04
N ALA A 591 -31.25 27.31 13.43
CA ALA A 591 -29.95 27.88 13.06
C ALA A 591 -28.95 27.92 14.24
N TRP A 592 -27.70 27.55 13.98
CA TRP A 592 -26.63 27.54 14.98
C TRP A 592 -26.22 28.97 15.37
N THR A 593 -26.11 29.23 16.68
CA THR A 593 -25.56 30.50 17.19
C THR A 593 -24.09 30.35 17.59
N GLU A 594 -23.35 31.48 17.68
CA GLU A 594 -21.97 31.51 18.20
C GLU A 594 -21.85 30.79 19.56
N GLN A 595 -22.88 30.94 20.41
CA GLN A 595 -22.90 30.36 21.75
C GLN A 595 -23.17 28.85 21.74
N ASP A 596 -24.00 28.36 20.81
CA ASP A 596 -24.24 26.93 20.61
C ASP A 596 -22.96 26.22 20.16
N VAL A 597 -22.29 26.77 19.14
CA VAL A 597 -21.03 26.21 18.63
C VAL A 597 -19.95 26.24 19.70
N ARG A 598 -19.85 27.32 20.49
CA ARG A 598 -18.90 27.40 21.62
C ARG A 598 -19.15 26.31 22.66
N LYS A 599 -20.41 26.03 23.02
CA LYS A 599 -20.75 24.97 23.99
C LYS A 599 -20.45 23.59 23.43
N MET A 600 -20.87 23.31 22.20
CA MET A 600 -20.60 22.06 21.51
C MET A 600 -19.08 21.81 21.38
N LEU A 601 -18.29 22.81 20.95
CA LEU A 601 -16.83 22.69 20.90
C LEU A 601 -16.19 22.56 22.29
N GLY A 602 -16.81 23.12 23.34
CA GLY A 602 -16.37 22.91 24.72
C GLY A 602 -16.46 21.45 25.15
N ASN A 603 -17.45 20.72 24.62
CA ASN A 603 -17.70 19.31 24.91
C ASN A 603 -17.02 18.39 23.89
N LEU A 604 -16.10 18.91 23.05
CA LEU A 604 -15.55 18.17 21.92
C LEU A 604 -14.78 16.90 22.33
N ARG A 605 -14.33 16.79 23.58
CA ARG A 605 -13.67 15.60 24.13
C ARG A 605 -14.62 14.58 24.77
N SER A 606 -15.90 14.90 24.87
CA SER A 606 -16.93 14.13 25.58
C SER A 606 -18.06 13.74 24.63
N PRO A 607 -17.96 12.62 23.89
CA PRO A 607 -18.99 12.20 22.92
C PRO A 607 -20.39 12.03 23.51
N GLY A 608 -20.50 11.66 24.79
CA GLY A 608 -21.79 11.58 25.48
C GLY A 608 -22.50 12.94 25.60
N GLU A 609 -21.74 14.00 25.90
CA GLU A 609 -22.26 15.38 25.98
C GLU A 609 -22.50 16.00 24.60
N LEU A 610 -21.83 15.50 23.57
CA LEU A 610 -22.07 15.90 22.18
C LEU A 610 -23.37 15.31 21.61
N HIS A 611 -23.91 14.24 22.21
CA HIS A 611 -25.11 13.58 21.71
C HIS A 611 -26.32 14.54 21.65
N GLU A 612 -26.43 15.46 22.61
CA GLU A 612 -27.49 16.49 22.64
C GLU A 612 -27.49 17.43 21.43
N TYR A 613 -26.38 17.48 20.69
CA TYR A 613 -26.20 18.33 19.52
C TYR A 613 -26.26 17.55 18.19
N ALA A 614 -26.29 16.22 18.24
CA ALA A 614 -26.16 15.35 17.06
C ALA A 614 -27.30 15.57 16.06
N ASP A 615 -28.54 15.60 16.55
CA ASP A 615 -29.75 15.77 15.74
C ASP A 615 -29.86 17.15 15.08
N ARG A 616 -28.98 18.11 15.41
CA ARG A 616 -28.93 19.43 14.78
C ARG A 616 -28.07 19.47 13.51
N VAL A 617 -27.31 18.41 13.23
CA VAL A 617 -26.45 18.31 12.04
C VAL A 617 -26.99 17.24 11.10
N LYS A 618 -27.25 17.61 9.85
CA LYS A 618 -27.83 16.70 8.86
C LYS A 618 -26.94 15.47 8.66
N GLY A 619 -27.52 14.27 8.84
CA GLY A 619 -26.82 12.99 8.63
C GLY A 619 -26.02 12.49 9.82
N VAL A 620 -26.04 13.20 10.95
CA VAL A 620 -25.36 12.82 12.20
C VAL A 620 -26.39 12.23 13.17
N ARG A 621 -26.12 11.06 13.75
CA ARG A 621 -27.07 10.30 14.59
C ARG A 621 -26.69 10.22 16.07
N ASP A 622 -25.44 10.49 16.41
CA ASP A 622 -24.97 10.45 17.78
C ASP A 622 -23.78 11.41 18.01
N GLY A 623 -23.40 11.59 19.27
CA GLY A 623 -22.35 12.53 19.64
C GLY A 623 -20.95 12.10 19.19
N ILE A 624 -20.74 10.82 18.86
CA ILE A 624 -19.47 10.32 18.31
C ILE A 624 -19.37 10.74 16.83
N GLN A 625 -20.44 10.56 16.06
CA GLN A 625 -20.55 11.03 14.69
C GLN A 625 -20.43 12.57 14.63
N LEU A 626 -21.03 13.28 15.58
CA LEU A 626 -20.88 14.73 15.65
C LEU A 626 -19.44 15.14 15.95
N GLN A 627 -18.78 14.47 16.91
CA GLN A 627 -17.38 14.72 17.23
C GLN A 627 -16.49 14.53 16.00
N LEU A 628 -16.71 13.45 15.24
CA LEU A 628 -15.97 13.15 14.02
C LEU A 628 -16.17 14.24 12.97
N TYR A 629 -17.42 14.59 12.67
CA TYR A 629 -17.76 15.61 11.69
C TYR A 629 -17.12 16.97 12.02
N VAL A 630 -17.20 17.39 13.28
CA VAL A 630 -16.60 18.64 13.75
C VAL A 630 -15.06 18.56 13.69
N MET A 631 -14.45 17.42 14.04
CA MET A 631 -13.00 17.27 13.95
C MET A 631 -12.49 17.29 12.51
N ASP A 632 -13.21 16.68 11.58
CA ASP A 632 -12.89 16.75 10.15
C ASP A 632 -12.95 18.19 9.61
N LEU A 633 -13.90 19.01 10.08
CA LEU A 633 -13.95 20.44 9.77
C LEU A 633 -12.75 21.20 10.35
N LEU A 634 -12.35 20.92 11.60
CA LEU A 634 -11.24 21.63 12.26
C LEU A 634 -9.87 21.22 11.73
N GLU A 635 -9.71 19.99 11.26
CA GLU A 635 -8.46 19.48 10.67
C GLU A 635 -8.37 19.72 9.15
N GLY A 636 -9.39 20.36 8.56
CA GLY A 636 -9.45 20.69 7.15
C GLY A 636 -9.63 19.50 6.21
N ARG A 637 -10.20 18.42 6.73
CA ARG A 637 -10.56 17.20 5.98
C ARG A 637 -11.89 17.35 5.25
N VAL A 638 -12.75 18.26 5.69
CA VAL A 638 -14.01 18.65 5.02
C VAL A 638 -13.97 20.14 4.66
N HIS A 639 -14.44 20.49 3.46
CA HIS A 639 -14.50 21.88 3.00
C HIS A 639 -15.54 22.68 3.80
N GLY A 640 -15.15 23.87 4.27
CA GLY A 640 -16.08 24.79 4.94
C GLY A 640 -15.36 25.90 5.70
N LEU A 641 -14.31 25.55 6.45
CA LEU A 641 -13.51 26.52 7.21
C LEU A 641 -12.23 26.92 6.46
N SER A 642 -11.75 28.15 6.70
CA SER A 642 -10.44 28.58 6.23
C SER A 642 -9.32 27.97 7.06
N PRO A 643 -8.10 27.78 6.53
CA PRO A 643 -6.96 27.26 7.30
C PRO A 643 -6.65 28.07 8.57
N GLN A 644 -6.91 29.38 8.53
CA GLN A 644 -6.74 30.25 9.69
C GLN A 644 -7.82 30.00 10.76
N ASP A 645 -9.07 29.81 10.37
CA ASP A 645 -10.17 29.50 11.30
C ASP A 645 -10.00 28.11 11.92
N GLN A 646 -9.55 27.12 11.13
CA GLN A 646 -9.17 25.78 11.58
C GLN A 646 -8.10 25.83 12.66
N MET A 647 -6.98 26.50 12.40
CA MET A 647 -5.89 26.65 13.35
C MET A 647 -6.35 27.28 14.67
N LEU A 648 -7.18 28.33 14.61
CA LEU A 648 -7.69 29.02 15.80
C LEU A 648 -8.64 28.13 16.63
N LEU A 649 -9.59 27.46 15.97
CA LEU A 649 -10.59 26.62 16.63
C LEU A 649 -9.95 25.34 17.20
N TYR A 650 -9.05 24.71 16.44
CA TYR A 650 -8.31 23.52 16.88
C TYR A 650 -7.40 23.83 18.07
N ALA A 651 -6.64 24.93 18.02
CA ALA A 651 -5.82 25.35 19.14
C ALA A 651 -6.66 25.67 20.40
N ALA A 652 -7.82 26.31 20.24
CA ALA A 652 -8.68 26.73 21.36
C ALA A 652 -9.43 25.58 22.04
N TYR A 653 -9.95 24.62 21.26
CA TYR A 653 -10.91 23.61 21.76
C TYR A 653 -10.37 22.17 21.72
N TRP A 654 -9.26 21.93 21.04
CA TRP A 654 -8.60 20.62 21.04
C TRP A 654 -7.23 20.67 21.71
N THR A 655 -6.23 21.32 21.10
CA THR A 655 -4.83 21.25 21.57
C THR A 655 -4.62 21.85 22.96
N HIS A 656 -5.23 23.01 23.23
CA HIS A 656 -5.10 23.73 24.49
C HIS A 656 -6.46 24.05 25.11
N ALA A 657 -7.38 23.07 25.07
CA ALA A 657 -8.71 23.18 25.67
C ALA A 657 -8.61 23.68 27.13
N GLY A 658 -9.33 24.76 27.44
CA GLY A 658 -9.30 25.39 28.78
C GLY A 658 -8.08 26.29 29.07
N ASN A 659 -7.11 26.41 28.15
CA ASN A 659 -5.93 27.27 28.30
C ASN A 659 -5.78 28.28 27.13
N PRO A 660 -6.51 29.41 27.17
CA PRO A 660 -6.52 30.39 26.09
C PRO A 660 -5.20 31.16 25.91
N THR A 661 -4.34 31.17 26.94
CA THR A 661 -3.02 31.82 26.85
C THR A 661 -2.06 30.97 26.02
N ALA A 662 -2.05 29.65 26.23
CA ALA A 662 -1.29 28.72 25.40
C ALA A 662 -1.81 28.70 23.95
N ALA A 663 -3.13 28.68 23.77
CA ALA A 663 -3.73 28.72 22.44
C ALA A 663 -3.34 29.98 21.64
N ALA A 664 -3.35 31.16 22.28
CA ALA A 664 -2.94 32.41 21.63
C ALA A 664 -1.45 32.42 21.24
N GLN A 665 -0.58 31.83 22.07
CA GLN A 665 0.85 31.67 21.78
C GLN A 665 1.09 30.74 20.59
N THR A 666 0.40 29.59 20.55
CA THR A 666 0.48 28.63 19.43
C THR A 666 0.07 29.27 18.10
N CYS A 667 -0.91 30.18 18.12
CA CYS A 667 -1.31 30.94 16.93
C CYS A 667 -0.43 32.18 16.66
N SER A 668 0.65 32.39 17.40
CA SER A 668 1.54 33.57 17.28
C SER A 668 0.80 34.91 17.38
N MET A 669 -0.18 35.01 18.30
CA MET A 669 -1.04 36.19 18.48
C MET A 669 -1.07 36.68 19.93
N SER A 670 -1.38 37.97 20.13
CA SER A 670 -1.75 38.48 21.45
C SER A 670 -3.10 37.90 21.90
N ARG A 671 -3.33 37.75 23.22
CA ARG A 671 -4.63 37.25 23.74
C ARG A 671 -5.83 38.05 23.21
N ALA A 672 -5.74 39.37 23.16
CA ALA A 672 -6.83 40.23 22.67
C ALA A 672 -7.10 40.00 21.16
N THR A 673 -6.05 39.87 20.36
CA THR A 673 -6.14 39.56 18.92
C THR A 673 -6.75 38.17 18.72
N PHE A 674 -6.26 37.17 19.46
CA PHE A 674 -6.73 35.79 19.41
C PHE A 674 -8.23 35.69 19.69
N TYR A 675 -8.74 36.30 20.76
CA TYR A 675 -10.19 36.27 21.06
C TYR A 675 -11.05 36.93 19.98
N ARG A 676 -10.56 38.01 19.34
CA ARG A 676 -11.29 38.67 18.25
C ARG A 676 -11.43 37.74 17.04
N HIS A 677 -10.33 37.10 16.64
CA HIS A 677 -10.32 36.18 15.51
C HIS A 677 -11.05 34.86 15.82
N LEU A 678 -10.91 34.32 17.03
CA LEU A 678 -11.62 33.13 17.50
C LEU A 678 -13.14 33.35 17.47
N ARG A 679 -13.61 34.53 17.87
CA ARG A 679 -15.04 34.88 17.78
C ARG A 679 -15.54 34.87 16.33
N THR A 680 -14.77 35.43 15.40
CA THR A 680 -15.11 35.40 13.97
C THR A 680 -15.12 33.97 13.42
N ALA A 681 -14.17 33.13 13.83
CA ALA A 681 -14.12 31.72 13.44
C ALA A 681 -15.34 30.92 13.94
N LEU A 682 -15.77 31.15 15.19
CA LEU A 682 -16.98 30.53 15.76
C LEU A 682 -18.26 30.92 15.00
N ILE A 683 -18.40 32.20 14.62
CA ILE A 683 -19.54 32.69 13.84
C ILE A 683 -19.58 32.06 12.45
N ARG A 684 -18.41 31.82 11.83
CA ARG A 684 -18.32 31.16 10.52
C ARG A 684 -18.66 29.68 10.62
N LEU A 685 -18.15 28.99 11.64
CA LEU A 685 -18.49 27.60 11.89
C LEU A 685 -20.01 27.42 12.12
N ALA A 686 -20.65 28.34 12.84
CA ALA A 686 -22.11 28.36 13.03
C ALA A 686 -22.93 28.56 11.74
N ARG A 687 -22.31 28.94 10.62
CA ARG A 687 -22.99 29.03 9.31
C ARG A 687 -22.77 27.77 8.46
N ILE A 688 -21.80 26.95 8.83
CA ILE A 688 -21.40 25.74 8.13
C ILE A 688 -22.12 24.53 8.74
N LEU A 689 -22.25 24.52 10.06
CA LEU A 689 -23.16 23.67 10.82
C LEU A 689 -24.61 24.11 10.59
#